data_AF-A0A1A9VJJ6-F1
#
_entry.id   AF-A0A1A9VJJ6-F1
#
_cell.length_a   1.000
_cell.length_b   1.000
_cell.length_c   1.000
_cell.angle_alpha   90.00
_cell.angle_beta   90.00
_cell.angle_gamma   90.00
#
_symmetry.space_group_name_H-M   'P 1'
#
loop_
_entity.id
_entity.type
_entity.pdbx_description
1 polymer ?
#
loop_
_entity_poly.entity_id
_entity_poly.type
_entity_poly.pdbx_seq_one_letter_code
_entity_poly.pdbx_strand_id
1 'polypeptide(L)'
;MILPFIISLLEDAIRSVPKSLRYGFMALGATPAETIWHITIPYAMPTILSAILLSISRVIGETMIVLMAVGINANLTFNPLNSVTTITVQIVTLLTGDQDFNSVQTLAAYALSLKFFYGIIVLGDKNKEMNIGRAIKVTQAVVDIKFEGELPKIFNALKSKLKYKDKELILEVSQHIGDNIVRCIAMDSTDGMSRGDEFVDTGAPISVPIGRSTLGRIFNVVGELIDECGPLKGKYNLEPIHRAPPSFTEQRIQEEVLVTGIKVIDLLAPYLKGGKIGLFGGAGVGKTVLIMELINNIAKAHKGFSVFAGVGERTREGNDLYHEMITSNVINIDEHEKSQAVLVYGQMNEPPGARARVALTALTMAEYFRDRENQDVLFFVDNIFRFTQAGSEISALLGRIPSAVGYQPTLATDMGAMQERIASTTSGSITSMQAIYVPADDLTDPAPATTFSHLDATTVLSRQIAEMGIYPAVDPLDSTSQSLSAEIIGEEHYKVASEVKRILQTYKSLQDIIAILGMDELSDEDKIIVDRARKIQKFLSQPFHVAEIFTGMPELKEFIDGITTNPSLIAKSGRKDKYEDLVREICSIIKGPVSVEVVANNHADMVKEGLKLAKIADNVVVKLPLTYEGLISCKKLWTEHKIPVNITLCFSPGQALLAAKAGACFISPFVGRLDDISYDGLSLIEDICTIYSNYGFDTKVLVASVRSPAHVIEAARLGADSITVPAKVLRQLINHPLTDQGLAIFEKDWGAK
;
A
#
# COMPACT_ATOMS: atom_id res chain seq x y z
N MET A 1 29.25 18.85 -50.49
CA MET A 1 28.39 18.55 -49.33
C MET A 1 29.00 17.57 -48.32
N ILE A 2 30.11 16.90 -48.63
CA ILE A 2 30.70 15.85 -47.77
C ILE A 2 31.45 16.43 -46.57
N LEU A 3 32.23 17.49 -46.80
CA LEU A 3 33.16 18.03 -45.82
C LEU A 3 32.47 18.50 -44.53
N PRO A 4 31.33 19.24 -44.57
CA PRO A 4 30.64 19.66 -43.35
C PRO A 4 30.10 18.49 -42.51
N PHE A 5 29.67 17.41 -43.17
CA PHE A 5 29.15 16.21 -42.49
C PHE A 5 30.27 15.41 -41.80
N ILE A 6 31.40 15.23 -42.50
CA ILE A 6 32.61 14.63 -41.91
C ILE A 6 33.08 15.46 -40.72
N ILE A 7 33.14 16.79 -40.85
CA ILE A 7 33.58 17.67 -39.76
C ILE A 7 32.67 17.53 -38.54
N SER A 8 31.35 17.52 -38.72
CA SER A 8 30.39 17.37 -37.62
C SER A 8 30.57 16.05 -36.87
N LEU A 9 30.69 14.93 -37.59
CA LEU A 9 30.86 13.62 -36.95
C LEU A 9 32.24 13.45 -36.29
N LEU A 10 33.28 14.06 -36.85
CA LEU A 10 34.60 14.09 -36.23
C LEU A 10 34.60 14.95 -34.95
N GLU A 11 33.86 16.05 -34.94
CA GLU A 11 33.71 16.89 -33.75
C GLU A 11 33.01 16.14 -32.62
N ASP A 12 31.93 15.41 -32.92
CA ASP A 12 31.24 14.56 -31.95
C ASP A 12 32.13 13.42 -31.43
N ALA A 13 32.90 12.77 -32.31
CA ALA A 13 33.87 11.74 -31.95
C ALA A 13 34.97 12.26 -31.01
N ILE A 14 35.42 13.50 -31.20
CA ILE A 14 36.39 14.14 -30.32
C ILE A 14 35.73 14.58 -29.01
N ARG A 15 34.48 15.05 -29.04
CA ARG A 15 33.73 15.48 -27.83
C ARG A 15 33.35 14.30 -26.93
N SER A 16 33.19 13.10 -27.48
CA SER A 16 32.88 11.89 -26.72
C SER A 16 34.03 11.38 -25.85
N VAL A 17 35.27 11.85 -26.06
CA VAL A 17 36.41 11.48 -25.20
C VAL A 17 36.19 12.07 -23.79
N PRO A 18 36.08 11.25 -22.73
CA PRO A 18 35.80 11.70 -21.37
C PRO A 18 36.74 12.81 -20.89
N LYS A 19 36.16 13.86 -20.30
CA LYS A 19 36.93 15.01 -19.76
C LYS A 19 37.89 14.58 -18.64
N SER A 20 37.52 13.58 -17.85
CA SER A 20 38.35 13.02 -16.78
C SER A 20 39.69 12.49 -17.27
N LEU A 21 39.75 11.87 -18.46
CA LEU A 21 40.99 11.37 -19.05
C LEU A 21 41.92 12.50 -19.48
N ARG A 22 41.35 13.56 -20.08
CA ARG A 22 42.14 14.73 -20.51
C ARG A 22 42.68 15.51 -19.32
N TYR A 23 41.83 15.78 -18.33
CA TYR A 23 42.23 16.52 -17.13
C TYR A 23 43.14 15.70 -16.21
N GLY A 24 42.95 14.39 -16.14
CA GLY A 24 43.87 13.51 -15.41
C GLY A 24 45.28 13.52 -16.02
N PHE A 25 45.38 13.48 -17.34
CA PHE A 25 46.69 13.53 -18.03
C PHE A 25 47.37 14.90 -17.88
N MET A 26 46.61 16.00 -17.99
CA MET A 26 47.12 17.35 -17.71
C MET A 26 47.55 17.54 -16.25
N ALA A 27 46.83 16.94 -15.30
CA ALA A 27 47.18 16.99 -13.87
C ALA A 27 48.50 16.28 -13.54
N LEU A 28 48.94 15.34 -14.40
CA LEU A 28 50.25 14.69 -14.32
C LEU A 28 51.39 15.51 -14.96
N GLY A 29 51.10 16.74 -15.40
CA GLY A 29 52.09 17.67 -15.96
C GLY A 29 52.19 17.66 -17.49
N ALA A 30 51.33 16.93 -18.19
CA ALA A 30 51.32 16.92 -19.65
C ALA A 30 50.77 18.23 -20.24
N THR A 31 51.36 18.67 -21.34
CA THR A 31 50.89 19.85 -22.08
C THR A 31 49.58 19.56 -22.83
N PRO A 32 48.82 20.60 -23.22
CA PRO A 32 47.63 20.43 -24.06
C PRO A 32 47.90 19.72 -25.39
N ALA A 33 49.06 19.98 -26.00
CA ALA A 33 49.46 19.31 -27.24
C ALA A 33 49.72 17.82 -27.01
N GLU A 34 50.45 17.46 -25.95
CA GLU A 34 50.68 16.06 -25.58
C GLU A 34 49.39 15.33 -25.24
N THR A 35 48.46 16.00 -24.55
CA THR A 35 47.14 15.46 -24.21
C THR A 35 46.29 15.20 -25.46
N ILE A 36 46.39 16.06 -26.48
CA ILE A 36 45.69 15.85 -27.75
C ILE A 36 46.27 14.62 -28.47
N TRP A 37 47.59 14.54 -28.61
CA TRP A 37 48.24 13.48 -29.37
C TRP A 37 48.27 12.12 -28.68
N HIS A 38 48.35 12.07 -27.34
CA HIS A 38 48.49 10.81 -26.60
C HIS A 38 47.18 10.29 -26.01
N ILE A 39 46.20 11.16 -25.75
CA ILE A 39 44.94 10.77 -25.13
C ILE A 39 43.77 11.03 -26.07
N THR A 40 43.61 12.27 -26.53
CA THR A 40 42.37 12.67 -27.22
C THR A 40 42.22 12.02 -28.60
N ILE A 41 43.25 12.10 -29.45
CA ILE A 41 43.22 11.50 -30.78
C ILE A 41 43.19 9.96 -30.69
N PRO A 42 44.12 9.27 -29.97
CA PRO A 42 44.13 7.81 -29.93
C PRO A 42 42.84 7.20 -29.38
N TYR A 43 42.23 7.83 -28.37
CA TYR A 43 40.96 7.37 -27.81
C TYR A 43 39.79 7.59 -28.79
N ALA A 44 39.79 8.70 -29.53
CA ALA A 44 38.77 8.99 -30.54
C ALA A 44 38.99 8.25 -31.88
N MET A 45 40.19 7.69 -32.14
CA MET A 45 40.55 7.10 -33.44
C MET A 45 39.56 6.06 -33.98
N PRO A 46 39.03 5.11 -33.19
CA PRO A 46 38.06 4.13 -33.70
C PRO A 46 36.77 4.80 -34.19
N THR A 47 36.31 5.82 -33.48
CA THR A 47 35.09 6.58 -33.79
C THR A 47 35.33 7.52 -34.97
N ILE A 48 36.49 8.15 -35.05
CA ILE A 48 36.95 8.98 -36.19
C ILE A 48 36.97 8.15 -37.48
N LEU A 49 37.56 6.95 -37.44
CA LEU A 49 37.62 6.06 -38.60
C LEU A 49 36.21 5.61 -39.03
N SER A 50 35.35 5.28 -38.06
CA SER A 50 33.96 4.91 -38.32
C SER A 50 33.15 6.05 -38.95
N ALA A 51 33.32 7.28 -38.44
CA ALA A 51 32.67 8.48 -38.96
C ALA A 51 33.08 8.79 -40.42
N ILE A 52 34.36 8.65 -40.73
CA ILE A 52 34.88 8.85 -42.10
C ILE A 52 34.30 7.78 -43.04
N LEU A 53 34.32 6.52 -42.64
CA LEU A 53 33.78 5.40 -43.43
C LEU A 53 32.29 5.56 -43.71
N LEU A 54 31.49 5.91 -42.69
CA LEU A 54 30.04 6.13 -42.83
C LEU A 54 29.74 7.33 -43.74
N SER A 55 30.51 8.41 -43.61
CA SER A 55 30.34 9.60 -44.46
C SER A 55 30.65 9.32 -45.92
N ILE A 56 31.75 8.60 -46.20
CA ILE A 56 32.09 8.19 -47.57
C ILE A 56 31.01 7.25 -48.13
N SER A 57 30.54 6.29 -47.33
CA SER A 57 29.51 5.33 -47.75
C SER A 57 28.19 6.03 -48.12
N ARG A 58 27.78 7.02 -47.31
CA ARG A 58 26.57 7.81 -47.56
C ARG A 58 26.68 8.63 -48.84
N VAL A 59 27.82 9.28 -49.06
CA VAL A 59 28.08 10.05 -50.27
C VAL A 59 28.07 9.15 -51.49
N ILE A 60 28.72 8.00 -51.43
CA ILE A 60 28.70 7.03 -52.53
C ILE A 60 27.25 6.66 -52.82
N GLY A 61 26.43 6.39 -51.81
CA GLY A 61 24.99 6.12 -51.97
C GLY A 61 24.22 7.27 -52.65
N GLU A 62 24.38 8.49 -52.16
CA GLU A 62 23.66 9.69 -52.65
C GLU A 62 24.11 10.09 -54.07
N THR A 63 25.40 9.96 -54.39
CA THR A 63 25.96 10.29 -55.71
C THR A 63 25.67 9.18 -56.74
N MET A 64 25.54 7.93 -56.30
CA MET A 64 25.23 6.78 -57.15
C MET A 64 23.83 6.89 -57.78
N ILE A 65 22.84 7.39 -57.04
CA ILE A 65 21.47 7.59 -57.55
C ILE A 65 21.47 8.56 -58.73
N VAL A 66 22.29 9.62 -58.66
CA VAL A 66 22.43 10.61 -59.74
C VAL A 66 23.18 10.01 -60.95
N LEU A 67 24.24 9.24 -60.71
CA LEU A 67 24.98 8.55 -61.78
C LEU A 67 24.13 7.48 -62.51
N MET A 68 23.29 6.76 -61.76
CA MET A 68 22.34 5.78 -62.32
C MET A 68 21.23 6.46 -63.12
N ALA A 69 20.77 7.65 -62.71
CA ALA A 69 19.79 8.43 -63.46
C ALA A 69 20.34 8.99 -64.79
N VAL A 70 21.66 9.14 -64.93
CA VAL A 70 22.34 9.66 -66.13
C VAL A 70 22.77 8.52 -67.10
N GLY A 71 22.56 7.25 -66.73
CA GLY A 71 22.68 6.11 -67.65
C GLY A 71 24.10 5.69 -68.04
N ILE A 72 25.10 5.89 -67.17
CA ILE A 72 26.50 5.55 -67.47
C ILE A 72 26.78 4.06 -67.16
N ASN A 73 27.34 3.33 -68.14
CA ASN A 73 27.71 1.91 -68.01
C ASN A 73 29.11 1.69 -67.40
N ALA A 74 29.26 0.59 -66.66
CA ALA A 74 30.45 0.22 -65.91
C ALA A 74 31.63 -0.24 -66.79
N ASN A 75 32.85 0.16 -66.44
CA ASN A 75 34.10 -0.27 -67.07
C ASN A 75 35.03 -0.90 -66.01
N LEU A 76 35.53 -2.11 -66.27
CA LEU A 76 36.51 -2.79 -65.42
C LEU A 76 37.91 -2.61 -66.01
N THR A 77 38.86 -2.13 -65.21
CA THR A 77 40.27 -2.02 -65.61
C THR A 77 41.19 -2.46 -64.48
N PHE A 78 42.30 -3.12 -64.82
CA PHE A 78 43.28 -3.63 -63.86
C PHE A 78 44.35 -2.60 -63.47
N ASN A 79 44.20 -1.35 -63.90
CA ASN A 79 45.12 -0.26 -63.58
C ASN A 79 44.64 0.49 -62.31
N PRO A 80 45.41 0.50 -61.21
CA PRO A 80 44.99 1.08 -59.92
C PRO A 80 44.86 2.62 -59.92
N LEU A 81 45.20 3.30 -61.03
CA LEU A 81 45.06 4.75 -61.18
C LEU A 81 43.76 5.20 -61.88
N ASN A 82 42.95 4.25 -62.36
CA ASN A 82 41.66 4.55 -63.01
C ASN A 82 40.48 4.26 -62.06
N SER A 83 39.36 4.95 -62.25
CA SER A 83 38.16 4.76 -61.42
C SER A 83 37.57 3.35 -61.59
N VAL A 84 37.32 2.69 -60.45
CA VAL A 84 36.78 1.33 -60.38
C VAL A 84 35.35 1.39 -59.83
N THR A 85 34.43 0.66 -60.46
CA THR A 85 33.07 0.42 -59.92
C THR A 85 33.08 -0.70 -58.88
N THR A 86 32.43 -0.47 -57.74
CA THR A 86 32.38 -1.40 -56.61
C THR A 86 31.44 -2.58 -56.85
N ILE A 87 31.67 -3.71 -56.16
CA ILE A 87 30.85 -4.94 -56.24
C ILE A 87 29.36 -4.65 -56.00
N THR A 88 29.04 -3.65 -55.18
CA THR A 88 27.66 -3.22 -54.91
C THR A 88 26.96 -2.68 -56.17
N VAL A 89 27.67 -1.96 -57.05
CA VAL A 89 27.12 -1.50 -58.33
C VAL A 89 26.77 -2.70 -59.21
N GLN A 90 27.65 -3.70 -59.23
CA GLN A 90 27.46 -4.91 -60.03
C GLN A 90 26.25 -5.74 -59.56
N ILE A 91 26.02 -5.82 -58.25
CA ILE A 91 24.84 -6.49 -57.66
C ILE A 91 23.55 -5.78 -58.06
N VAL A 92 23.55 -4.44 -58.07
CA VAL A 92 22.36 -3.67 -58.45
C VAL A 92 22.12 -3.73 -59.96
N THR A 93 23.14 -3.65 -60.81
CA THR A 93 23.00 -3.84 -62.26
C THR A 93 22.50 -5.25 -62.62
N LEU A 94 22.86 -6.26 -61.83
CA LEU A 94 22.31 -7.63 -61.96
C LEU A 94 20.84 -7.74 -61.51
N LEU A 95 20.37 -6.85 -60.64
CA LEU A 95 18.99 -6.81 -60.15
C LEU A 95 18.07 -5.92 -60.99
N THR A 96 18.61 -4.93 -61.71
CA THR A 96 17.85 -3.99 -62.54
C THR A 96 18.09 -4.12 -64.05
N GLY A 97 19.02 -4.98 -64.49
CA GLY A 97 19.22 -5.31 -65.90
C GLY A 97 18.28 -6.41 -66.38
N ASP A 98 17.89 -6.34 -67.65
CA ASP A 98 17.08 -7.33 -68.39
C ASP A 98 17.83 -8.68 -68.57
N GLN A 99 18.23 -9.32 -67.48
CA GLN A 99 18.80 -10.67 -67.49
C GLN A 99 17.88 -11.66 -66.80
N ASP A 100 17.61 -12.76 -67.50
CA ASP A 100 16.78 -13.86 -67.01
C ASP A 100 17.27 -14.36 -65.63
N PHE A 101 16.34 -14.37 -64.67
CA PHE A 101 16.54 -14.83 -63.29
C PHE A 101 17.07 -16.28 -63.15
N ASN A 102 17.15 -17.04 -64.25
CA ASN A 102 17.58 -18.45 -64.31
C ASN A 102 19.07 -18.64 -64.64
N SER A 103 19.87 -17.57 -64.73
CA SER A 103 21.31 -17.73 -64.92
C SER A 103 21.98 -18.34 -63.67
N VAL A 104 22.83 -19.36 -63.88
CA VAL A 104 23.56 -20.07 -62.82
C VAL A 104 24.42 -19.12 -61.97
N GLN A 105 24.89 -18.01 -62.56
CA GLN A 105 25.74 -17.03 -61.89
C GLN A 105 24.94 -16.17 -60.90
N THR A 106 23.69 -15.82 -61.24
CA THR A 106 22.80 -15.01 -60.38
C THR A 106 22.34 -15.81 -59.16
N LEU A 107 21.99 -17.09 -59.36
CA LEU A 107 21.65 -18.02 -58.28
C LEU A 107 22.83 -18.31 -57.35
N ALA A 108 24.04 -18.45 -57.89
CA ALA A 108 25.25 -18.65 -57.09
C ALA A 108 25.58 -17.43 -56.22
N ALA A 109 25.47 -16.21 -56.78
CA ALA A 109 25.69 -14.97 -56.03
C ALA A 109 24.65 -14.79 -54.90
N TYR A 110 23.38 -15.09 -55.18
CA TYR A 110 22.30 -15.04 -54.20
C TYR A 110 22.46 -16.08 -53.09
N ALA A 111 22.87 -17.31 -53.43
CA ALA A 111 23.17 -18.35 -52.45
C ALA A 111 24.39 -18.03 -51.58
N LEU A 112 25.41 -17.38 -52.16
CA LEU A 112 26.62 -16.96 -51.43
C LEU A 112 26.29 -15.83 -50.45
N SER A 113 25.50 -14.84 -50.86
CA SER A 113 25.08 -13.74 -49.98
C SER A 113 24.16 -14.22 -48.87
N LEU A 114 23.22 -15.14 -49.14
CA LEU A 114 22.41 -15.80 -48.10
C LEU A 114 23.26 -16.61 -47.12
N LYS A 115 24.27 -17.35 -47.60
CA LYS A 115 25.21 -18.06 -46.71
C LYS A 115 26.07 -17.13 -45.88
N PHE A 116 26.48 -15.99 -46.43
CA PHE A 116 27.25 -14.99 -45.69
C PHE A 116 26.37 -14.30 -44.63
N PHE A 117 25.13 -13.96 -44.99
CA PHE A 117 24.15 -13.35 -44.10
C PHE A 117 23.74 -14.32 -42.97
N TYR A 118 23.48 -15.58 -43.32
CA TYR A 118 23.22 -16.64 -42.35
C TYR A 118 24.46 -16.93 -41.49
N GLY A 119 25.66 -16.88 -42.09
CA GLY A 119 26.93 -17.01 -41.37
C GLY A 119 27.13 -15.92 -40.32
N ILE A 120 26.83 -14.66 -40.66
CA ILE A 120 26.91 -13.52 -39.71
C ILE A 120 25.87 -13.66 -38.59
N ILE A 121 24.65 -14.08 -38.91
CA ILE A 121 23.59 -14.29 -37.90
C ILE A 121 23.97 -15.46 -36.97
N VAL A 122 24.45 -16.58 -37.52
CA VAL A 122 24.79 -17.77 -36.72
C VAL A 122 26.09 -17.63 -35.95
N LEU A 123 27.09 -16.90 -36.46
CA LEU A 123 28.32 -16.59 -35.73
C LEU A 123 28.12 -15.47 -34.69
N GLY A 124 27.18 -14.55 -34.92
CA GLY A 124 26.84 -13.50 -33.96
C GLY A 124 26.13 -14.00 -32.70
N ASP A 125 25.51 -15.18 -32.75
CA ASP A 125 24.63 -15.68 -31.68
C ASP A 125 25.19 -16.87 -30.88
N LYS A 126 26.30 -17.49 -31.32
CA LYS A 126 26.75 -18.79 -30.77
C LYS A 126 27.88 -18.79 -29.74
N ASN A 127 28.49 -17.65 -29.40
CA ASN A 127 29.56 -17.60 -28.38
C ASN A 127 29.35 -16.47 -27.36
N LYS A 128 28.26 -16.51 -26.57
CA LYS A 128 28.30 -15.90 -25.23
C LYS A 128 28.92 -16.92 -24.29
N GLU A 129 30.25 -16.93 -24.21
CA GLU A 129 30.90 -17.56 -23.04
C GLU A 129 30.31 -16.93 -21.78
N MET A 130 29.91 -17.76 -20.81
CA MET A 130 29.36 -17.26 -19.55
C MET A 130 30.43 -16.46 -18.84
N ASN A 131 30.21 -15.15 -18.70
CA ASN A 131 31.12 -14.26 -18.01
C ASN A 131 31.09 -14.57 -16.50
N ILE A 132 32.13 -15.26 -16.02
CA ILE A 132 32.21 -15.77 -14.65
C ILE A 132 33.20 -14.91 -13.85
N GLY A 133 32.76 -14.47 -12.68
CA GLY A 133 33.57 -13.77 -11.69
C GLY A 133 33.78 -14.62 -10.44
N ARG A 134 34.82 -14.31 -9.68
CA ARG A 134 35.16 -14.99 -8.41
C ARG A 134 35.12 -14.03 -7.24
N ALA A 135 34.55 -14.48 -6.12
CA ALA A 135 34.48 -13.70 -4.90
C ALA A 135 35.87 -13.50 -4.27
N ILE A 136 36.29 -12.24 -4.08
CA ILE A 136 37.59 -11.93 -3.46
C ILE A 136 37.43 -11.46 -2.02
N LYS A 137 36.32 -10.76 -1.71
CA LYS A 137 36.06 -10.17 -0.40
C LYS A 137 34.56 -10.17 -0.12
N VAL A 138 34.20 -10.58 1.09
CA VAL A 138 32.82 -10.58 1.60
C VAL A 138 32.82 -9.72 2.86
N THR A 139 31.99 -8.68 2.90
CA THR A 139 31.83 -7.76 4.03
C THR A 139 30.34 -7.58 4.29
N GLN A 140 29.77 -8.44 5.14
CA GLN A 140 28.31 -8.50 5.34
C GLN A 140 27.58 -8.59 3.99
N ALA A 141 26.61 -7.71 3.71
CA ALA A 141 25.85 -7.70 2.46
C ALA A 141 26.63 -7.16 1.23
N VAL A 142 27.89 -6.74 1.39
CA VAL A 142 28.71 -6.24 0.28
C VAL A 142 29.76 -7.27 -0.11
N VAL A 143 29.80 -7.59 -1.40
CA VAL A 143 30.66 -8.62 -1.96
C VAL A 143 31.45 -8.04 -3.13
N ASP A 144 32.78 -8.12 -3.07
CA ASP A 144 33.64 -7.75 -4.19
C ASP A 144 33.93 -9.02 -5.04
N ILE A 145 33.58 -8.96 -6.33
CA ILE A 145 33.77 -10.03 -7.32
C ILE A 145 34.79 -9.58 -8.35
N LYS A 146 35.81 -10.40 -8.62
CA LYS A 146 36.81 -10.17 -9.65
C LYS A 146 36.47 -10.94 -10.92
N PHE A 147 36.47 -10.26 -12.06
CA PHE A 147 36.26 -10.85 -13.38
C PHE A 147 37.59 -10.92 -14.13
N GLU A 148 37.81 -12.01 -14.87
CA GLU A 148 38.97 -12.12 -15.76
C GLU A 148 38.68 -11.53 -17.15
N GLY A 149 37.41 -11.55 -17.57
CA GLY A 149 36.91 -11.06 -18.85
C GLY A 149 36.27 -9.67 -18.78
N GLU A 150 35.14 -9.50 -19.47
CA GLU A 150 34.41 -8.25 -19.52
C GLU A 150 33.80 -7.90 -18.15
N LEU A 151 33.81 -6.61 -17.79
CA LEU A 151 33.20 -6.14 -16.56
C LEU A 151 31.66 -6.02 -16.73
N PRO A 152 30.86 -6.66 -15.87
CA PRO A 152 29.41 -6.48 -15.89
C PRO A 152 29.02 -5.02 -15.67
N LYS A 153 27.93 -4.57 -16.29
CA LYS A 153 27.42 -3.20 -16.13
C LYS A 153 26.93 -2.97 -14.70
N ILE A 154 26.92 -1.70 -14.28
CA ILE A 154 26.24 -1.31 -13.04
C ILE A 154 24.76 -1.70 -13.14
N PHE A 155 24.23 -2.20 -12.03
CA PHE A 155 22.91 -2.81 -11.86
C PHE A 155 22.72 -4.22 -12.45
N ASN A 156 23.69 -4.80 -13.15
CA ASN A 156 23.57 -6.20 -13.58
C ASN A 156 23.46 -7.13 -12.38
N ALA A 157 22.64 -8.18 -12.53
CA ALA A 157 22.54 -9.26 -11.57
C ALA A 157 23.62 -10.31 -11.82
N LEU A 158 24.27 -10.75 -10.76
CA LEU A 158 25.20 -11.87 -10.74
C LEU A 158 24.57 -13.01 -9.96
N LYS A 159 24.58 -14.20 -10.53
CA LYS A 159 23.95 -15.39 -9.95
C LYS A 159 25.02 -16.37 -9.46
N SER A 160 24.90 -16.86 -8.23
CA SER A 160 25.82 -17.87 -7.72
C SER A 160 25.68 -19.20 -8.46
N LYS A 161 26.80 -19.90 -8.70
CA LYS A 161 26.77 -21.31 -9.15
C LYS A 161 26.47 -22.28 -8.02
N LEU A 162 26.87 -21.92 -6.80
CA LEU A 162 26.62 -22.70 -5.58
C LEU A 162 25.28 -22.29 -4.97
N LYS A 163 24.62 -23.26 -4.32
CA LYS A 163 23.48 -22.97 -3.47
C LYS A 163 23.95 -22.67 -2.06
N TYR A 164 23.48 -21.57 -1.49
CA TYR A 164 23.69 -21.20 -0.10
C TYR A 164 22.37 -21.36 0.63
N LYS A 165 22.35 -22.20 1.69
CA LYS A 165 21.11 -22.56 2.41
C LYS A 165 19.99 -23.01 1.44
N ASP A 166 20.34 -23.87 0.49
CA ASP A 166 19.47 -24.40 -0.59
C ASP A 166 18.91 -23.38 -1.60
N LYS A 167 19.32 -22.11 -1.53
CA LYS A 167 18.91 -21.03 -2.44
C LYS A 167 20.06 -20.55 -3.32
N GLU A 168 19.71 -20.00 -4.49
CA GLU A 168 20.66 -19.32 -5.36
C GLU A 168 20.83 -17.88 -4.88
N LEU A 169 22.06 -17.48 -4.57
CA LEU A 169 22.35 -16.12 -4.11
C LEU A 169 22.48 -15.19 -5.31
N ILE A 170 21.71 -14.10 -5.29
CA ILE A 170 21.77 -13.04 -6.30
C ILE A 170 22.48 -11.82 -5.72
N LEU A 171 23.46 -11.32 -6.47
CA LEU A 171 24.16 -10.08 -6.19
C LEU A 171 23.83 -9.04 -7.26
N GLU A 172 23.69 -7.77 -6.90
CA GLU A 172 23.56 -6.67 -7.85
C GLU A 172 24.85 -5.86 -7.88
N VAL A 173 25.39 -5.60 -9.08
CA VAL A 173 26.59 -4.76 -9.25
C VAL A 173 26.26 -3.30 -8.91
N SER A 174 26.95 -2.75 -7.91
CA SER A 174 26.73 -1.37 -7.45
C SER A 174 27.78 -0.39 -7.99
N GLN A 175 29.06 -0.79 -8.02
CA GLN A 175 30.15 0.07 -8.50
C GLN A 175 31.32 -0.74 -9.05
N HIS A 176 32.10 -0.12 -9.93
CA HIS A 176 33.37 -0.66 -10.41
C HIS A 176 34.51 -0.08 -9.57
N ILE A 177 35.33 -0.93 -8.95
CA ILE A 177 36.43 -0.51 -8.08
C ILE A 177 37.75 -0.31 -8.87
N GLY A 178 37.88 -1.01 -9.99
CA GLY A 178 39.14 -1.13 -10.76
C GLY A 178 39.76 -2.53 -10.60
N ASP A 179 40.86 -2.82 -11.32
CA ASP A 179 41.50 -4.16 -11.34
C ASP A 179 40.53 -5.30 -11.70
N ASN A 180 39.59 -5.01 -12.60
CA ASN A 180 38.48 -5.89 -12.98
C ASN A 180 37.62 -6.38 -11.79
N ILE A 181 37.54 -5.58 -10.73
CA ILE A 181 36.71 -5.86 -9.56
C ILE A 181 35.45 -5.02 -9.60
N VAL A 182 34.31 -5.68 -9.44
CA VAL A 182 33.02 -5.06 -9.18
C VAL A 182 32.62 -5.26 -7.73
N ARG A 183 32.08 -4.20 -7.12
CA ARG A 183 31.44 -4.29 -5.80
C ARG A 183 29.95 -4.51 -5.99
N CYS A 184 29.45 -5.54 -5.35
CA CYS A 184 28.07 -5.97 -5.44
C CYS A 184 27.38 -5.90 -4.08
N ILE A 185 26.07 -5.81 -4.13
CA ILE A 185 25.18 -5.87 -2.97
C ILE A 185 24.41 -7.18 -3.04
N ALA A 186 24.41 -7.95 -1.96
CA ALA A 186 23.70 -9.22 -1.87
C ALA A 186 22.21 -9.00 -1.58
N MET A 187 21.37 -9.78 -2.25
CA MET A 187 19.91 -9.79 -2.05
C MET A 187 19.44 -10.81 -1.00
N ASP A 188 20.33 -11.70 -0.55
CA ASP A 188 20.08 -12.64 0.56
C ASP A 188 21.34 -12.71 1.45
N SER A 189 21.25 -13.47 2.54
CA SER A 189 22.33 -13.72 3.49
C SER A 189 23.58 -14.26 2.78
N THR A 190 24.74 -13.65 3.05
CA THR A 190 26.06 -14.09 2.57
C THR A 190 26.70 -15.12 3.52
N ASP A 191 25.95 -15.67 4.48
CA ASP A 191 26.48 -16.65 5.43
C ASP A 191 26.90 -17.94 4.71
N GLY A 192 28.09 -18.43 5.03
CA GLY A 192 28.65 -19.62 4.37
C GLY A 192 29.34 -19.33 3.04
N MET A 193 29.37 -18.08 2.59
CA MET A 193 30.11 -17.67 1.39
C MET A 193 31.62 -17.70 1.63
N SER A 194 32.34 -18.31 0.68
CA SER A 194 33.79 -18.44 0.70
C SER A 194 34.44 -17.59 -0.39
N ARG A 195 35.71 -17.22 -0.18
CA ARG A 195 36.50 -16.59 -1.23
C ARG A 195 36.81 -17.61 -2.31
N GLY A 196 36.70 -17.21 -3.57
CA GLY A 196 36.85 -18.08 -4.74
C GLY A 196 35.52 -18.58 -5.31
N ASP A 197 34.41 -18.38 -4.60
CA ASP A 197 33.08 -18.78 -5.07
C ASP A 197 32.73 -18.09 -6.40
N GLU A 198 32.17 -18.86 -7.33
CA GLU A 198 31.92 -18.43 -8.71
C GLU A 198 30.51 -17.85 -8.89
N PHE A 199 30.45 -16.69 -9.54
CA PHE A 199 29.23 -15.97 -9.90
C PHE A 199 29.17 -15.76 -11.40
N VAL A 200 28.00 -15.98 -11.99
CA VAL A 200 27.74 -15.80 -13.42
C VAL A 200 27.02 -14.47 -13.63
N ASP A 201 27.55 -13.62 -14.51
CA ASP A 201 26.84 -12.43 -14.96
C ASP A 201 25.64 -12.81 -15.83
N THR A 202 24.45 -12.36 -15.43
CA THR A 202 23.22 -12.58 -16.19
C THR A 202 23.14 -11.69 -17.44
N GLY A 203 23.97 -10.64 -17.53
CA GLY A 203 24.00 -9.68 -18.62
C GLY A 203 22.90 -8.63 -18.57
N ALA A 204 22.02 -8.69 -17.57
CA ALA A 204 20.90 -7.77 -17.37
C ALA A 204 20.70 -7.48 -15.87
N PRO A 205 19.95 -6.43 -15.51
CA PRO A 205 19.54 -6.23 -14.13
C PRO A 205 18.62 -7.36 -13.61
N ILE A 206 18.41 -7.38 -12.29
CA ILE A 206 17.42 -8.26 -11.66
C ILE A 206 16.09 -8.08 -12.41
N SER A 207 15.55 -9.18 -12.92
CA SER A 207 14.37 -9.18 -13.79
C SER A 207 13.27 -10.03 -13.16
N VAL A 208 12.07 -9.48 -13.07
CA VAL A 208 10.97 -10.02 -12.26
C VAL A 208 9.77 -10.37 -13.13
N PRO A 209 8.94 -11.36 -12.75
CA PRO A 209 7.78 -11.74 -13.52
C PRO A 209 6.74 -10.61 -13.53
N ILE A 210 6.22 -10.35 -14.73
CA ILE A 210 5.14 -9.39 -14.98
C ILE A 210 4.01 -10.06 -15.75
N GLY A 211 2.79 -9.56 -15.59
CA GLY A 211 1.60 -10.11 -16.24
C GLY A 211 0.44 -10.32 -15.28
N ARG A 212 -0.75 -10.59 -15.80
CA ARG A 212 -1.92 -10.92 -14.96
C ARG A 212 -1.74 -12.20 -14.14
N SER A 213 -0.83 -13.08 -14.54
CA SER A 213 -0.48 -14.29 -13.78
C SER A 213 0.13 -14.00 -12.42
N THR A 214 0.61 -12.78 -12.17
CA THR A 214 1.18 -12.37 -10.86
C THR A 214 0.11 -11.97 -9.85
N LEU A 215 -1.15 -11.79 -10.27
CA LEU A 215 -2.26 -11.41 -9.40
C LEU A 215 -2.52 -12.49 -8.35
N GLY A 216 -2.74 -12.07 -7.11
CA GLY A 216 -3.00 -12.92 -5.95
C GLY A 216 -1.77 -13.65 -5.40
N ARG A 217 -0.58 -13.38 -5.94
CA ARG A 217 0.67 -14.06 -5.58
C ARG A 217 1.57 -13.17 -4.73
N ILE A 218 2.46 -13.82 -3.97
CA ILE A 218 3.46 -13.15 -3.12
C ILE A 218 4.86 -13.37 -3.68
N PHE A 219 5.58 -12.28 -3.94
CA PHE A 219 6.93 -12.28 -4.47
C PHE A 219 7.95 -11.72 -3.47
N ASN A 220 9.19 -12.21 -3.54
CA ASN A 220 10.35 -11.56 -2.94
C ASN A 220 10.99 -10.53 -3.90
N VAL A 221 12.08 -9.90 -3.47
CA VAL A 221 12.81 -8.88 -4.23
C VAL A 221 13.38 -9.35 -5.58
N VAL A 222 13.67 -10.64 -5.75
CA VAL A 222 14.20 -11.19 -7.00
C VAL A 222 13.10 -11.78 -7.90
N GLY A 223 11.84 -11.66 -7.49
CA GLY A 223 10.69 -12.15 -8.26
C GLY A 223 10.39 -13.64 -8.07
N GLU A 224 10.94 -14.28 -7.04
CA GLU A 224 10.58 -15.65 -6.66
C GLU A 224 9.32 -15.65 -5.79
N LEU A 225 8.54 -16.72 -5.90
CA LEU A 225 7.30 -16.91 -5.14
C LEU A 225 7.60 -17.38 -3.72
N ILE A 226 6.92 -16.79 -2.74
CA ILE A 226 7.07 -17.12 -1.31
C ILE A 226 5.73 -17.49 -0.64
N ASP A 227 4.69 -17.74 -1.43
CA ASP A 227 3.32 -18.08 -0.97
C ASP A 227 3.02 -19.59 -0.93
N GLU A 228 3.99 -20.45 -1.25
CA GLU A 228 3.84 -21.91 -1.30
C GLU A 228 2.71 -22.42 -2.22
N CYS A 229 2.12 -21.57 -3.07
CA CYS A 229 1.00 -21.90 -3.96
C CYS A 229 1.43 -22.55 -5.29
N GLY A 230 2.66 -23.10 -5.34
CA GLY A 230 3.26 -23.67 -6.55
C GLY A 230 3.71 -22.63 -7.58
N PRO A 231 4.17 -23.04 -8.78
CA PRO A 231 4.71 -22.12 -9.79
C PRO A 231 3.63 -21.21 -10.39
N LEU A 232 4.05 -20.12 -11.05
CA LEU A 232 3.13 -19.25 -11.80
C LEU A 232 2.45 -20.04 -12.93
N LYS A 233 1.12 -19.96 -12.98
CA LYS A 233 0.31 -20.52 -14.06
C LYS A 233 0.18 -19.47 -15.17
N GLY A 234 0.41 -19.87 -16.42
CA GLY A 234 0.25 -19.01 -17.59
C GLY A 234 1.55 -18.43 -18.16
N LYS A 235 1.42 -17.59 -19.19
CA LYS A 235 2.56 -16.88 -19.81
C LYS A 235 2.85 -15.61 -19.03
N TYR A 236 4.10 -15.43 -18.63
CA TYR A 236 4.61 -14.20 -18.04
C TYR A 236 5.90 -13.79 -18.74
N ASN A 237 6.16 -12.49 -18.76
CA ASN A 237 7.42 -11.94 -19.23
C ASN A 237 8.29 -11.56 -18.02
N LEU A 238 9.59 -11.39 -18.25
CA LEU A 238 10.51 -10.86 -17.25
C LEU A 238 10.89 -9.43 -17.67
N GLU A 239 10.82 -8.49 -16.73
CA GLU A 239 11.23 -7.10 -16.94
C GLU A 239 12.23 -6.67 -15.85
N PRO A 240 13.25 -5.86 -16.18
CA PRO A 240 14.25 -5.41 -15.24
C PRO A 240 13.66 -4.43 -14.22
N ILE A 241 14.10 -4.53 -12.96
CA ILE A 241 13.62 -3.64 -11.88
C ILE A 241 14.14 -2.20 -11.99
N HIS A 242 15.27 -2.03 -12.68
CA HIS A 242 15.90 -0.72 -12.93
C HIS A 242 15.45 -0.20 -14.29
N ARG A 243 14.55 0.78 -14.27
CA ARG A 243 14.00 1.45 -15.46
C ARG A 243 14.11 2.95 -15.32
N ALA A 244 14.21 3.63 -16.46
CA ALA A 244 14.11 5.08 -16.50
C ALA A 244 12.67 5.52 -16.20
N PRO A 245 12.47 6.68 -15.55
CA PRO A 245 11.14 7.27 -15.40
C PRO A 245 10.54 7.64 -16.77
N PRO A 246 9.20 7.78 -16.86
CA PRO A 246 8.54 8.25 -18.07
C PRO A 246 9.13 9.58 -18.55
N SER A 247 9.30 9.71 -19.87
CA SER A 247 9.76 10.94 -20.48
C SER A 247 8.74 12.06 -20.35
N PHE A 248 9.20 13.31 -20.43
CA PHE A 248 8.32 14.48 -20.35
C PHE A 248 7.17 14.46 -21.37
N THR A 249 7.40 13.87 -22.55
CA THR A 249 6.37 13.72 -23.61
C THR A 249 5.32 12.65 -23.30
N GLU A 250 5.65 11.68 -22.45
CA GLU A 250 4.73 10.61 -22.05
C GLU A 250 3.87 11.00 -20.85
N GLN A 251 4.27 12.01 -20.08
CA GLN A 251 3.55 12.50 -18.91
C GLN A 251 2.28 13.26 -19.30
N ARG A 252 1.18 13.00 -18.57
CA ARG A 252 -0.11 13.65 -18.79
C ARG A 252 -0.38 14.69 -17.71
N ILE A 253 -0.66 15.93 -18.12
CA ILE A 253 -0.95 17.08 -17.25
C ILE A 253 -2.47 17.20 -16.97
N GLN A 254 -3.15 16.11 -16.65
CA GLN A 254 -4.58 16.18 -16.34
C GLN A 254 -4.83 15.88 -14.88
N GLU A 255 -5.24 16.92 -14.14
CA GLU A 255 -5.51 16.90 -12.71
C GLU A 255 -6.92 16.37 -12.45
N GLU A 256 -7.11 15.06 -12.65
CA GLU A 256 -8.35 14.38 -12.28
C GLU A 256 -8.28 13.94 -10.81
N VAL A 257 -9.34 14.26 -10.05
CA VAL A 257 -9.48 13.82 -8.67
C VAL A 257 -9.89 12.35 -8.62
N LEU A 258 -9.18 11.57 -7.82
CA LEU A 258 -9.51 10.18 -7.51
C LEU A 258 -10.53 10.16 -6.37
N VAL A 259 -11.75 9.74 -6.68
CA VAL A 259 -12.83 9.60 -5.69
C VAL A 259 -12.58 8.34 -4.87
N THR A 260 -12.30 8.51 -3.58
CA THR A 260 -11.95 7.39 -2.67
C THR A 260 -13.17 6.74 -2.01
N GLY A 261 -14.29 7.46 -1.97
CA GLY A 261 -15.48 7.05 -1.23
C GLY A 261 -15.34 7.27 0.29
N ILE A 262 -14.28 7.95 0.74
CA ILE A 262 -14.02 8.23 2.15
C ILE A 262 -14.22 9.73 2.39
N LYS A 263 -15.30 10.08 3.11
CA LYS A 263 -15.77 11.47 3.27
C LYS A 263 -14.67 12.46 3.66
N VAL A 264 -13.85 12.12 4.65
CA VAL A 264 -12.81 13.03 5.17
C VAL A 264 -11.69 13.28 4.15
N ILE A 265 -11.33 12.26 3.38
CA ILE A 265 -10.32 12.37 2.32
C ILE A 265 -10.89 13.16 1.15
N ASP A 266 -12.03 12.72 0.60
CA ASP A 266 -12.65 13.34 -0.56
C ASP A 266 -13.00 14.82 -0.32
N LEU A 267 -13.38 15.20 0.90
CA LEU A 267 -13.70 16.60 1.22
C LEU A 267 -12.47 17.45 1.52
N LEU A 268 -11.55 16.99 2.37
CA LEU A 268 -10.52 17.86 3.00
C LEU A 268 -9.10 17.64 2.49
N ALA A 269 -8.81 16.46 1.94
CA ALA A 269 -7.51 16.10 1.38
C ALA A 269 -7.70 15.22 0.13
N PRO A 270 -8.39 15.72 -0.93
CA PRO A 270 -8.72 14.94 -2.11
C PRO A 270 -7.47 14.40 -2.79
N TYR A 271 -7.53 13.17 -3.31
CA TYR A 271 -6.38 12.54 -3.99
C TYR A 271 -6.40 12.83 -5.49
N LEU A 272 -5.23 13.00 -6.08
CA LEU A 272 -5.09 13.10 -7.53
C LEU A 272 -4.80 11.73 -8.14
N LYS A 273 -5.37 11.51 -9.32
CA LYS A 273 -5.09 10.34 -10.13
C LYS A 273 -3.65 10.36 -10.64
N GLY A 274 -2.89 9.32 -10.32
CA GLY A 274 -1.44 9.27 -10.54
C GLY A 274 -0.61 10.12 -9.58
N GLY A 275 -1.26 10.65 -8.54
CA GLY A 275 -0.57 11.38 -7.49
C GLY A 275 0.15 10.47 -6.49
N LYS A 276 1.01 11.07 -5.67
CA LYS A 276 1.70 10.44 -4.54
C LYS A 276 1.12 10.95 -3.24
N ILE A 277 0.62 10.02 -2.43
CA ILE A 277 -0.06 10.29 -1.18
C ILE A 277 0.80 9.78 -0.02
N GLY A 278 1.07 10.64 0.96
CA GLY A 278 1.71 10.26 2.21
C GLY A 278 0.69 9.90 3.29
N LEU A 279 0.76 8.69 3.82
CA LEU A 279 -0.01 8.23 4.99
C LEU A 279 0.86 8.32 6.25
N PHE A 280 0.52 9.25 7.14
CA PHE A 280 1.21 9.43 8.41
C PHE A 280 0.39 8.82 9.53
N GLY A 281 1.04 8.22 10.52
CA GLY A 281 0.35 7.73 11.71
C GLY A 281 1.15 6.73 12.52
N GLY A 282 0.93 6.73 13.83
CA GLY A 282 1.50 5.75 14.75
C GLY A 282 0.88 4.37 14.61
N ALA A 283 1.34 3.41 15.43
CA ALA A 283 0.67 2.11 15.53
C ALA A 283 -0.74 2.25 16.12
N GLY A 284 -1.69 1.45 15.63
CA GLY A 284 -3.05 1.34 16.18
C GLY A 284 -4.06 2.40 15.74
N VAL A 285 -3.69 3.34 14.86
CA VAL A 285 -4.60 4.41 14.37
C VAL A 285 -5.46 3.98 13.17
N GLY A 286 -5.34 2.74 12.70
CA GLY A 286 -6.13 2.20 11.59
C GLY A 286 -5.54 2.37 10.18
N LYS A 287 -4.21 2.48 10.03
CA LYS A 287 -3.52 2.59 8.73
C LYS A 287 -3.87 1.46 7.76
N THR A 288 -3.70 0.21 8.19
CA THR A 288 -3.98 -0.98 7.38
C THR A 288 -5.46 -1.03 6.98
N VAL A 289 -6.36 -0.73 7.93
CA VAL A 289 -7.80 -0.67 7.69
C VAL A 289 -8.17 0.39 6.65
N LEU A 290 -7.52 1.55 6.68
CA LEU A 290 -7.68 2.59 5.64
C LEU A 290 -7.18 2.14 4.28
N ILE A 291 -5.99 1.51 4.22
CA ILE A 291 -5.41 0.97 2.98
C ILE A 291 -6.35 -0.08 2.35
N MET A 292 -6.84 -1.03 3.15
CA MET A 292 -7.75 -2.06 2.67
C MET A 292 -9.07 -1.49 2.17
N GLU A 293 -9.64 -0.50 2.86
CA GLU A 293 -10.88 0.14 2.41
C GLU A 293 -10.66 0.89 1.10
N LEU A 294 -9.52 1.57 0.92
CA LEU A 294 -9.17 2.21 -0.34
C LEU A 294 -9.03 1.20 -1.47
N ILE A 295 -8.34 0.07 -1.24
CA ILE A 295 -8.25 -1.02 -2.22
C ILE A 295 -9.65 -1.49 -2.60
N ASN A 296 -10.50 -1.79 -1.63
CA ASN A 296 -11.85 -2.28 -1.86
C ASN A 296 -12.73 -1.26 -2.62
N ASN A 297 -12.73 0.01 -2.21
CA ASN A 297 -13.56 1.05 -2.82
C ASN A 297 -13.12 1.35 -4.25
N ILE A 298 -11.80 1.47 -4.45
CA ILE A 298 -11.26 1.80 -5.76
C ILE A 298 -11.37 0.58 -6.68
N ALA A 299 -11.15 -0.65 -6.22
CA ALA A 299 -11.33 -1.84 -7.06
C ALA A 299 -12.79 -2.09 -7.46
N LYS A 300 -13.76 -1.66 -6.65
CA LYS A 300 -15.20 -1.71 -6.99
C LYS A 300 -15.62 -0.59 -7.94
N ALA A 301 -15.14 0.64 -7.71
CA ALA A 301 -15.49 1.81 -8.51
C ALA A 301 -14.70 1.90 -9.83
N HIS A 302 -13.43 1.47 -9.80
CA HIS A 302 -12.48 1.47 -10.90
C HIS A 302 -11.99 0.04 -11.12
N LYS A 303 -12.00 -0.45 -12.37
CA LYS A 303 -11.49 -1.79 -12.73
C LYS A 303 -9.96 -1.86 -12.74
N GLY A 304 -9.31 -1.28 -11.72
CA GLY A 304 -7.86 -1.16 -11.60
C GLY A 304 -7.26 -2.25 -10.71
N PHE A 305 -5.99 -2.57 -10.95
CA PHE A 305 -5.21 -3.48 -10.12
C PHE A 305 -4.47 -2.72 -9.01
N SER A 306 -4.16 -3.42 -7.92
CA SER A 306 -3.35 -2.92 -6.82
C SER A 306 -2.03 -3.69 -6.74
N VAL A 307 -0.95 -3.00 -6.42
CA VAL A 307 0.35 -3.61 -6.15
C VAL A 307 0.85 -3.11 -4.80
N PHE A 308 1.19 -4.03 -3.91
CA PHE A 308 1.65 -3.73 -2.56
C PHE A 308 3.13 -4.06 -2.41
N ALA A 309 3.90 -3.08 -1.96
CA ALA A 309 5.31 -3.18 -1.66
C ALA A 309 5.53 -3.11 -0.15
N GLY A 310 5.76 -4.27 0.48
CA GLY A 310 6.12 -4.36 1.89
C GLY A 310 7.62 -4.20 2.08
N VAL A 311 8.08 -2.95 2.13
CA VAL A 311 9.47 -2.54 2.33
C VAL A 311 9.85 -2.55 3.80
N GLY A 312 10.69 -3.50 4.20
CA GLY A 312 11.11 -3.68 5.59
C GLY A 312 9.92 -3.94 6.50
N GLU A 313 8.93 -4.70 6.00
CA GLU A 313 7.72 -5.00 6.76
C GLU A 313 7.93 -6.09 7.81
N ARG A 314 7.10 -6.06 8.86
CA ARG A 314 7.07 -7.18 9.81
C ARG A 314 6.38 -8.37 9.16
N THR A 315 7.00 -9.53 9.22
CA THR A 315 6.44 -10.79 8.68
C THR A 315 5.04 -11.07 9.21
N ARG A 316 4.78 -10.78 10.49
CA ARG A 316 3.44 -10.90 11.09
C ARG A 316 2.42 -9.98 10.41
N GLU A 317 2.75 -8.71 10.20
CA GLU A 317 1.84 -7.73 9.59
C GLU A 317 1.58 -8.04 8.11
N GLY A 318 2.60 -8.51 7.39
CA GLY A 318 2.42 -9.01 6.02
C GLY A 318 1.52 -10.25 5.96
N ASN A 319 1.66 -11.18 6.90
CA ASN A 319 0.80 -12.36 7.00
C ASN A 319 -0.65 -11.98 7.32
N ASP A 320 -0.86 -11.10 8.30
CA ASP A 320 -2.19 -10.62 8.68
C ASP A 320 -2.86 -9.93 7.49
N LEU A 321 -2.15 -9.05 6.77
CA LEU A 321 -2.66 -8.38 5.57
C LEU A 321 -3.03 -9.38 4.46
N TYR A 322 -2.21 -10.43 4.23
CA TYR A 322 -2.50 -11.44 3.23
C TYR A 322 -3.82 -12.17 3.53
N HIS A 323 -4.01 -12.63 4.77
CA HIS A 323 -5.26 -13.30 5.17
C HIS A 323 -6.46 -12.36 5.19
N GLU A 324 -6.28 -11.09 5.55
CA GLU A 324 -7.33 -10.08 5.45
C GLU A 324 -7.75 -9.84 3.98
N MET A 325 -6.79 -9.81 3.04
CA MET A 325 -7.07 -9.69 1.61
C MET A 325 -7.78 -10.92 1.04
N ILE A 326 -7.49 -12.12 1.56
CA ILE A 326 -8.22 -13.35 1.21
C ILE A 326 -9.66 -13.26 1.72
N THR A 327 -9.84 -12.92 2.99
CA THR A 327 -11.16 -12.87 3.64
C THR A 327 -12.06 -11.80 3.02
N SER A 328 -11.48 -10.67 2.59
CA SER A 328 -12.19 -9.58 1.92
C SER A 328 -12.41 -9.80 0.41
N ASN A 329 -12.05 -10.98 -0.14
CA ASN A 329 -12.13 -11.32 -1.56
C ASN A 329 -11.32 -10.41 -2.51
N VAL A 330 -10.30 -9.70 -1.99
CA VAL A 330 -9.34 -8.97 -2.83
C VAL A 330 -8.36 -9.96 -3.49
N ILE A 331 -7.97 -11.01 -2.76
CA ILE A 331 -7.18 -12.12 -3.25
C ILE A 331 -8.04 -13.38 -3.26
N ASN A 332 -8.07 -14.07 -4.40
CA ASN A 332 -8.72 -15.36 -4.54
C ASN A 332 -7.65 -16.44 -4.73
N ILE A 333 -7.60 -17.40 -3.80
CA ILE A 333 -6.60 -18.48 -3.79
C ILE A 333 -6.91 -19.52 -4.87
N ASP A 334 -8.18 -19.86 -5.07
CA ASP A 334 -8.60 -20.87 -6.04
C ASP A 334 -8.44 -20.38 -7.48
N GLU A 335 -8.77 -19.10 -7.70
CA GLU A 335 -8.75 -18.43 -8.99
C GLU A 335 -7.90 -17.15 -8.93
N HIS A 336 -6.58 -17.31 -8.96
CA HIS A 336 -5.63 -16.20 -8.92
C HIS A 336 -5.89 -15.10 -9.97
N GLU A 337 -6.40 -15.45 -11.17
CA GLU A 337 -6.73 -14.48 -12.23
C GLU A 337 -7.86 -13.49 -11.85
N LYS A 338 -8.69 -13.84 -10.87
CA LYS A 338 -9.73 -12.96 -10.32
C LYS A 338 -9.22 -12.06 -9.20
N SER A 339 -8.01 -12.30 -8.72
CA SER A 339 -7.41 -11.45 -7.69
C SER A 339 -7.12 -10.06 -8.23
N GLN A 340 -7.21 -9.06 -7.36
CA GLN A 340 -7.03 -7.66 -7.73
C GLN A 340 -5.73 -7.06 -7.22
N ALA A 341 -4.95 -7.81 -6.43
CA ALA A 341 -3.72 -7.35 -5.80
C ALA A 341 -2.52 -8.24 -6.13
N VAL A 342 -1.33 -7.64 -6.25
CA VAL A 342 -0.03 -8.33 -6.25
C VAL A 342 0.73 -7.92 -4.99
N LEU A 343 1.34 -8.88 -4.29
CA LEU A 343 2.09 -8.62 -3.07
C LEU A 343 3.58 -8.86 -3.32
N VAL A 344 4.41 -7.88 -2.96
CA VAL A 344 5.87 -8.01 -3.00
C VAL A 344 6.42 -7.63 -1.64
N TYR A 345 7.07 -8.59 -0.96
CA TYR A 345 7.63 -8.38 0.37
C TYR A 345 9.15 -8.40 0.35
N GLY A 346 9.73 -7.47 1.11
CA GLY A 346 11.13 -7.45 1.50
C GLY A 346 11.17 -7.24 3.00
N GLN A 347 11.20 -8.33 3.75
CA GLN A 347 10.89 -8.33 5.19
C GLN A 347 12.04 -7.74 6.04
N MET A 348 11.76 -7.40 7.30
CA MET A 348 12.78 -6.85 8.23
C MET A 348 13.98 -7.78 8.47
N ASN A 349 13.80 -9.10 8.35
CA ASN A 349 14.86 -10.10 8.49
C ASN A 349 15.76 -10.21 7.25
N GLU A 350 15.39 -9.59 6.13
CA GLU A 350 16.18 -9.61 4.90
C GLU A 350 17.29 -8.55 4.93
N PRO A 351 18.40 -8.79 4.20
CA PRO A 351 19.51 -7.83 4.14
C PRO A 351 19.06 -6.48 3.56
N PRO A 352 19.80 -5.40 3.84
CA PRO A 352 19.44 -4.07 3.33
C PRO A 352 19.39 -4.00 1.80
N GLY A 353 20.16 -4.84 1.10
CA GLY A 353 20.09 -4.98 -0.37
C GLY A 353 18.68 -5.28 -0.87
N ALA A 354 18.03 -6.30 -0.29
CA ALA A 354 16.67 -6.68 -0.64
C ALA A 354 15.66 -5.57 -0.32
N ARG A 355 15.73 -5.01 0.90
CA ARG A 355 14.85 -3.92 1.33
C ARG A 355 14.97 -2.67 0.44
N ALA A 356 16.16 -2.35 -0.04
CA ALA A 356 16.38 -1.21 -0.92
C ALA A 356 15.97 -1.44 -2.39
N ARG A 357 15.56 -2.65 -2.78
CA ARG A 357 15.16 -2.99 -4.16
C ARG A 357 13.73 -3.51 -4.28
N VAL A 358 13.12 -3.95 -3.18
CA VAL A 358 11.74 -4.48 -3.19
C VAL A 358 10.72 -3.46 -3.70
N ALA A 359 10.87 -2.18 -3.36
CA ALA A 359 10.00 -1.11 -3.88
C ALA A 359 10.09 -1.01 -5.42
N LEU A 360 11.29 -1.17 -6.00
CA LEU A 360 11.49 -1.13 -7.46
C LEU A 360 10.89 -2.37 -8.14
N THR A 361 10.96 -3.52 -7.47
CA THR A 361 10.34 -4.78 -7.95
C THR A 361 8.83 -4.62 -8.07
N ALA A 362 8.20 -4.17 -6.99
CA ALA A 362 6.77 -3.91 -6.96
C ALA A 362 6.37 -2.82 -7.97
N LEU A 363 7.16 -1.76 -8.08
CA LEU A 363 6.91 -0.69 -9.04
C LEU A 363 6.99 -1.19 -10.49
N THR A 364 7.91 -2.10 -10.79
CA THR A 364 8.02 -2.71 -12.14
C THR A 364 6.78 -3.53 -12.50
N MET A 365 6.19 -4.23 -11.53
CA MET A 365 4.91 -4.92 -11.72
C MET A 365 3.75 -3.93 -11.90
N ALA A 366 3.74 -2.81 -11.17
CA ALA A 366 2.75 -1.75 -11.35
C ALA A 366 2.86 -1.07 -12.72
N GLU A 367 4.09 -0.80 -13.19
CA GLU A 367 4.38 -0.23 -14.51
C GLU A 367 3.88 -1.12 -15.65
N TYR A 368 3.90 -2.44 -15.50
CA TYR A 368 3.30 -3.33 -16.50
C TYR A 368 1.79 -3.05 -16.67
N PHE A 369 1.05 -2.94 -15.57
CA PHE A 369 -0.38 -2.67 -15.62
C PHE A 369 -0.68 -1.26 -16.15
N ARG A 370 0.19 -0.27 -15.88
CA ARG A 370 0.09 1.07 -16.45
C ARG A 370 0.37 1.09 -17.96
N ASP A 371 1.50 0.53 -18.38
CA ASP A 371 2.06 0.73 -19.73
C ASP A 371 1.53 -0.27 -20.76
N ARG A 372 1.23 -1.52 -20.35
CA ARG A 372 0.79 -2.59 -21.28
C ARG A 372 -0.71 -2.83 -21.21
N GLU A 373 -1.30 -2.75 -20.02
CA GLU A 373 -2.74 -3.00 -19.81
C GLU A 373 -3.56 -1.71 -19.85
N ASN A 374 -2.91 -0.53 -19.92
CA ASN A 374 -3.54 0.79 -19.96
C ASN A 374 -4.53 1.01 -18.80
N GLN A 375 -4.13 0.64 -17.59
CA GLN A 375 -4.97 0.73 -16.40
C GLN A 375 -4.47 1.76 -15.39
N ASP A 376 -5.39 2.17 -14.54
CA ASP A 376 -5.09 2.93 -13.33
C ASP A 376 -4.76 1.95 -12.22
N VAL A 377 -3.55 2.09 -11.68
CA VAL A 377 -2.95 1.16 -10.72
C VAL A 377 -2.82 1.87 -9.39
N LEU A 378 -3.19 1.18 -8.32
CA LEU A 378 -2.86 1.62 -6.97
C LEU A 378 -1.57 0.98 -6.52
N PHE A 379 -0.63 1.80 -6.08
CA PHE A 379 0.67 1.35 -5.62
C PHE A 379 0.85 1.67 -4.14
N PHE A 380 0.91 0.64 -3.30
CA PHE A 380 1.07 0.80 -1.86
C PHE A 380 2.52 0.56 -1.46
N VAL A 381 3.08 1.45 -0.65
CA VAL A 381 4.45 1.31 -0.12
C VAL A 381 4.40 1.41 1.39
N ASP A 382 4.53 0.28 2.08
CA ASP A 382 4.71 0.25 3.53
C ASP A 382 6.08 -0.37 3.83
N ASN A 383 7.11 0.36 4.25
CA ASN A 383 7.16 1.79 4.54
C ASN A 383 8.25 2.47 3.72
N ILE A 384 7.97 3.65 3.14
CA ILE A 384 8.97 4.37 2.33
C ILE A 384 10.19 4.82 3.15
N PHE A 385 10.03 5.05 4.46
CA PHE A 385 11.17 5.33 5.33
C PHE A 385 12.14 4.14 5.40
N ARG A 386 11.64 2.90 5.35
CA ARG A 386 12.48 1.69 5.38
C ARG A 386 13.28 1.51 4.10
N PHE A 387 12.78 2.00 2.96
CA PHE A 387 13.54 2.10 1.72
C PHE A 387 14.76 3.01 1.91
N THR A 388 14.55 4.20 2.47
CA THR A 388 15.63 5.15 2.78
C THR A 388 16.62 4.58 3.80
N GLN A 389 16.13 3.96 4.88
CA GLN A 389 16.98 3.34 5.90
C GLN A 389 17.89 2.27 5.31
N ALA A 390 17.33 1.38 4.47
CA ALA A 390 18.11 0.38 3.76
C ALA A 390 19.17 1.00 2.83
N GLY A 391 18.83 2.11 2.17
CA GLY A 391 19.77 2.92 1.39
C GLY A 391 20.95 3.47 2.22
N SER A 392 20.68 4.01 3.41
CA SER A 392 21.71 4.47 4.35
C SER A 392 22.64 3.33 4.78
N GLU A 393 22.07 2.17 5.12
CA GLU A 393 22.83 0.97 5.49
C GLU A 393 23.76 0.51 4.35
N ILE A 394 23.23 0.40 3.11
CA ILE A 394 24.03 0.07 1.93
C ILE A 394 25.15 1.10 1.71
N SER A 395 24.83 2.39 1.79
CA SER A 395 25.79 3.47 1.57
C SER A 395 26.97 3.40 2.55
N ALA A 396 26.69 3.11 3.82
CA ALA A 396 27.70 2.90 4.84
C ALA A 396 28.60 1.69 4.51
N LEU A 397 28.00 0.56 4.10
CA LEU A 397 28.73 -0.65 3.72
C LEU A 397 29.58 -0.47 2.46
N LEU A 398 29.15 0.37 1.52
CA LEU A 398 29.93 0.73 0.33
C LEU A 398 31.12 1.65 0.67
N GLY A 399 31.18 2.20 1.88
CA GLY A 399 32.23 3.11 2.33
C GLY A 399 32.03 4.55 1.88
N ARG A 400 30.79 4.95 1.55
CA ARG A 400 30.46 6.34 1.24
C ARG A 400 30.42 7.17 2.52
N ILE A 401 30.89 8.42 2.45
CA ILE A 401 30.81 9.35 3.58
C ILE A 401 29.32 9.67 3.82
N PRO A 402 28.80 9.51 5.05
CA PRO A 402 27.41 9.85 5.35
C PRO A 402 27.18 11.36 5.28
N SER A 403 25.95 11.74 4.93
CA SER A 403 25.45 13.12 4.91
C SER A 403 24.81 13.48 6.27
N ALA A 404 23.96 14.51 6.28
CA ALA A 404 23.19 14.94 7.45
C ALA A 404 22.48 13.77 8.14
N VAL A 405 22.54 13.75 9.47
CA VAL A 405 21.87 12.76 10.34
C VAL A 405 22.24 11.29 10.04
N GLY A 406 23.30 11.05 9.25
CA GLY A 406 23.78 9.70 8.91
C GLY A 406 23.16 9.08 7.65
N TYR A 407 22.37 9.84 6.89
CA TYR A 407 21.80 9.36 5.62
C TYR A 407 22.84 9.26 4.50
N GLN A 408 22.51 8.52 3.45
CA GLN A 408 23.34 8.44 2.26
C GLN A 408 23.44 9.79 1.53
N PRO A 409 24.60 10.13 0.92
CA PRO A 409 24.73 11.35 0.12
C PRO A 409 23.87 11.32 -1.15
N THR A 410 23.41 10.15 -1.56
CA THR A 410 22.54 9.92 -2.73
C THR A 410 21.04 9.91 -2.38
N LEU A 411 20.66 10.38 -1.19
CA LEU A 411 19.28 10.24 -0.70
C LEU A 411 18.24 10.79 -1.68
N ALA A 412 18.46 12.02 -2.14
CA ALA A 412 17.55 12.68 -3.08
C ALA A 412 17.50 11.99 -4.45
N THR A 413 18.63 11.49 -4.96
CA THR A 413 18.67 10.81 -6.26
C THR A 413 18.03 9.43 -6.19
N ASP A 414 18.27 8.68 -5.10
CA ASP A 414 17.71 7.34 -4.91
C ASP A 414 16.19 7.40 -4.71
N MET A 415 15.72 8.39 -3.93
CA MET A 415 14.29 8.66 -3.76
C MET A 415 13.66 9.12 -5.07
N GLY A 416 14.26 10.10 -5.76
CA GLY A 416 13.74 10.62 -7.03
C GLY A 416 13.66 9.55 -8.13
N ALA A 417 14.66 8.67 -8.24
CA ALA A 417 14.65 7.59 -9.23
C ALA A 417 13.45 6.63 -9.08
N MET A 418 12.96 6.46 -7.85
CA MET A 418 11.77 5.66 -7.55
C MET A 418 10.48 6.49 -7.69
N GLN A 419 10.43 7.69 -7.12
CA GLN A 419 9.23 8.53 -7.08
C GLN A 419 8.83 9.05 -8.47
N GLU A 420 9.78 9.38 -9.34
CA GLU A 420 9.50 9.90 -10.69
C GLU A 420 8.98 8.83 -11.65
N ARG A 421 9.17 7.55 -11.33
CA ARG A 421 8.55 6.43 -12.06
C ARG A 421 7.06 6.29 -11.74
N ILE A 422 6.64 6.73 -10.56
CA ILE A 422 5.24 6.82 -10.16
C ILE A 422 4.66 8.07 -10.81
N ALA A 423 3.99 7.92 -11.94
CA ALA A 423 3.41 9.03 -12.68
C ALA A 423 2.22 8.59 -13.54
N SER A 424 1.38 9.57 -13.87
CA SER A 424 0.37 9.46 -14.93
C SER A 424 1.02 9.59 -16.30
N THR A 425 0.80 8.59 -17.15
CA THR A 425 1.23 8.59 -18.55
C THR A 425 0.02 8.72 -19.48
N THR A 426 0.26 8.76 -20.79
CA THR A 426 -0.80 8.68 -21.81
C THR A 426 -1.54 7.34 -21.81
N SER A 427 -0.92 6.29 -21.29
CA SER A 427 -1.43 4.91 -21.30
C SER A 427 -2.25 4.57 -20.06
N GLY A 428 -1.86 5.08 -18.89
CA GLY A 428 -2.53 4.83 -17.62
C GLY A 428 -1.95 5.68 -16.50
N SER A 429 -2.28 5.37 -15.25
CA SER A 429 -1.76 6.09 -14.09
C SER A 429 -1.33 5.14 -12.98
N ILE A 430 -0.32 5.53 -12.20
CA ILE A 430 0.02 4.86 -10.94
C ILE A 430 -0.20 5.86 -9.82
N THR A 431 -1.28 5.67 -9.05
CA THR A 431 -1.54 6.45 -7.84
C THR A 431 -0.88 5.74 -6.67
N SER A 432 0.05 6.40 -5.97
CA SER A 432 0.78 5.76 -4.88
C SER A 432 0.31 6.20 -3.50
N MET A 433 0.17 5.25 -2.59
CA MET A 433 -0.15 5.45 -1.18
C MET A 433 1.03 4.95 -0.34
N GLN A 434 1.73 5.87 0.30
CA GLN A 434 3.02 5.60 0.91
C GLN A 434 2.92 5.83 2.41
N ALA A 435 3.06 4.77 3.20
CA ALA A 435 3.17 4.93 4.64
C ALA A 435 4.53 5.56 4.97
N ILE A 436 4.51 6.63 5.74
CA ILE A 436 5.70 7.39 6.13
C ILE A 436 5.84 7.33 7.64
N TYR A 437 6.95 6.75 8.09
CA TYR A 437 7.39 6.85 9.47
C TYR A 437 8.22 8.12 9.65
N VAL A 438 7.82 8.98 10.59
CA VAL A 438 8.57 10.18 10.98
C VAL A 438 9.43 9.82 12.19
N PRO A 439 10.77 9.78 12.06
CA PRO A 439 11.65 9.45 13.17
C PRO A 439 11.57 10.53 14.25
N ALA A 440 11.36 10.11 15.49
CA ALA A 440 11.25 11.01 16.65
C ALA A 440 10.22 12.16 16.49
N ASP A 441 9.20 11.97 15.64
CA ASP A 441 8.21 12.99 15.28
C ASP A 441 8.83 14.29 14.71
N ASP A 442 10.06 14.22 14.17
CA ASP A 442 10.77 15.34 13.53
C ASP A 442 10.55 15.36 12.02
N LEU A 443 9.68 16.27 11.57
CA LEU A 443 9.41 16.50 10.14
C LEU A 443 10.58 17.13 9.39
N THR A 444 11.58 17.67 10.10
CA THR A 444 12.78 18.29 9.51
C THR A 444 13.89 17.30 9.21
N ASP A 445 13.73 16.03 9.62
CA ASP A 445 14.64 14.96 9.24
C ASP A 445 14.74 14.86 7.70
N PRO A 446 15.95 14.67 7.14
CA PRO A 446 16.16 14.62 5.69
C PRO A 446 15.29 13.59 4.95
N ALA A 447 14.95 12.46 5.56
CA ALA A 447 14.19 11.40 4.89
C ALA A 447 12.71 11.79 4.67
N PRO A 448 11.94 12.18 5.70
CA PRO A 448 10.62 12.80 5.50
C PRO A 448 10.70 14.04 4.61
N ALA A 449 11.64 14.97 4.84
CA ALA A 449 11.77 16.21 4.06
C ALA A 449 11.92 15.97 2.55
N THR A 450 12.76 15.00 2.17
CA THR A 450 12.95 14.60 0.77
C THR A 450 11.73 13.89 0.21
N THR A 451 11.03 13.09 1.03
CA THR A 451 9.80 12.42 0.60
C THR A 451 8.69 13.44 0.35
N PHE A 452 8.55 14.45 1.22
CA PHE A 452 7.53 15.50 1.14
C PHE A 452 7.56 16.28 -0.17
N SER A 453 8.75 16.54 -0.72
CA SER A 453 8.85 17.26 -2.01
C SER A 453 8.26 16.50 -3.19
N HIS A 454 8.00 15.19 -3.05
CA HIS A 454 7.36 14.38 -4.08
C HIS A 454 5.87 14.12 -3.81
N LEU A 455 5.30 14.51 -2.66
CA LEU A 455 3.91 14.20 -2.32
C LEU A 455 2.94 15.26 -2.86
N ASP A 456 1.85 14.79 -3.46
CA ASP A 456 0.73 15.63 -3.90
C ASP A 456 -0.31 15.81 -2.79
N ALA A 457 -0.45 14.82 -1.92
CA ALA A 457 -1.35 14.87 -0.76
C ALA A 457 -0.73 14.20 0.47
N THR A 458 -1.12 14.67 1.65
CA THR A 458 -0.75 14.11 2.94
C THR A 458 -2.00 13.83 3.75
N THR A 459 -2.09 12.63 4.31
CA THR A 459 -3.17 12.19 5.17
C THR A 459 -2.59 11.75 6.49
N VAL A 460 -2.87 12.53 7.53
CA VAL A 460 -2.33 12.33 8.87
C VAL A 460 -3.36 11.60 9.72
N LEU A 461 -2.98 10.47 10.30
CA LEU A 461 -3.81 9.69 11.22
C LEU A 461 -3.38 9.96 12.66
N SER A 462 -4.29 10.56 13.44
CA SER A 462 -4.04 11.00 14.80
C SER A 462 -4.53 9.99 15.83
N ARG A 463 -3.69 9.69 16.83
CA ARG A 463 -4.07 8.86 17.98
C ARG A 463 -5.19 9.51 18.79
N GLN A 464 -5.15 10.83 18.96
CA GLN A 464 -6.18 11.56 19.71
C GLN A 464 -7.57 11.35 19.10
N ILE A 465 -7.65 11.33 17.76
CA ILE A 465 -8.91 11.09 17.03
C ILE A 465 -9.38 9.64 17.20
N ALA A 466 -8.46 8.68 17.12
CA ALA A 466 -8.76 7.27 17.36
C ALA A 466 -9.27 7.00 18.80
N GLU A 467 -8.69 7.64 19.81
CA GLU A 467 -9.09 7.53 21.22
C GLU A 467 -10.50 8.08 21.48
N MET A 468 -10.95 9.07 20.70
CA MET A 468 -12.34 9.55 20.70
C MET A 468 -13.33 8.57 20.03
N GLY A 469 -12.84 7.48 19.45
CA GLY A 469 -13.65 6.49 18.73
C GLY A 469 -14.08 6.94 17.33
N ILE A 470 -13.39 7.91 16.73
CA ILE A 470 -13.66 8.41 15.39
C ILE A 470 -12.76 7.66 14.40
N TYR A 471 -13.39 6.90 13.49
CA TYR A 471 -12.70 6.17 12.42
C TYR A 471 -13.30 6.55 11.07
N PRO A 472 -12.47 6.74 10.00
CA PRO A 472 -11.01 6.72 10.03
C PRO A 472 -10.42 7.88 10.85
N ALA A 473 -9.29 7.65 11.50
CA ALA A 473 -8.69 8.59 12.45
C ALA A 473 -7.91 9.75 11.78
N VAL A 474 -8.42 10.26 10.66
CA VAL A 474 -7.77 11.31 9.86
C VAL A 474 -7.89 12.66 10.56
N ASP A 475 -6.77 13.36 10.73
CA ASP A 475 -6.72 14.72 11.21
C ASP A 475 -7.12 15.69 10.08
N PRO A 476 -8.25 16.40 10.21
CA PRO A 476 -8.78 17.27 9.15
C PRO A 476 -7.98 18.56 8.94
N LEU A 477 -7.14 18.94 9.91
CA LEU A 477 -6.36 20.18 9.87
C LEU A 477 -4.93 19.91 9.41
N ASP A 478 -4.31 18.83 9.90
CA ASP A 478 -2.93 18.48 9.56
C ASP A 478 -2.82 17.77 8.19
N SER A 479 -3.94 17.22 7.69
CA SER A 479 -3.99 16.64 6.34
C SER A 479 -4.14 17.72 5.27
N THR A 480 -3.29 17.66 4.24
CA THR A 480 -3.21 18.65 3.16
C THR A 480 -3.23 17.99 1.79
N SER A 481 -3.65 18.73 0.76
CA SER A 481 -3.59 18.27 -0.63
C SER A 481 -3.41 19.44 -1.57
N GLN A 482 -2.55 19.27 -2.58
CA GLN A 482 -2.37 20.26 -3.65
C GLN A 482 -3.62 20.43 -4.50
N SER A 483 -4.47 19.39 -4.58
CA SER A 483 -5.72 19.43 -5.34
C SER A 483 -6.86 20.17 -4.64
N LEU A 484 -6.67 20.59 -3.39
CA LEU A 484 -7.65 21.40 -2.66
C LEU A 484 -7.60 22.87 -3.15
N SER A 485 -7.86 23.08 -4.43
CA SER A 485 -7.92 24.39 -5.10
C SER A 485 -9.22 24.52 -5.88
N ALA A 486 -9.78 25.73 -5.95
CA ALA A 486 -11.03 25.97 -6.67
C ALA A 486 -10.95 25.66 -8.17
N GLU A 487 -9.74 25.67 -8.75
CA GLU A 487 -9.49 25.35 -10.16
C GLU A 487 -9.63 23.85 -10.45
N ILE A 488 -9.25 22.98 -9.50
CA ILE A 488 -9.23 21.52 -9.67
C ILE A 488 -10.55 20.90 -9.22
N ILE A 489 -10.99 21.19 -7.98
CA ILE A 489 -12.18 20.58 -7.35
C ILE A 489 -13.46 21.42 -7.54
N GLY A 490 -13.35 22.61 -8.13
CA GLY A 490 -14.47 23.55 -8.31
C GLY A 490 -14.73 24.44 -7.08
N GLU A 491 -15.42 25.56 -7.31
CA GLU A 491 -15.66 26.57 -6.28
C GLU A 491 -16.49 26.07 -5.10
N GLU A 492 -17.53 25.27 -5.36
CA GLU A 492 -18.45 24.82 -4.31
C GLU A 492 -17.73 23.92 -3.30
N HIS A 493 -17.05 22.89 -3.79
CA HIS A 493 -16.28 21.97 -2.97
C HIS A 493 -15.21 22.74 -2.17
N TYR A 494 -14.45 23.61 -2.82
CA TYR A 494 -13.41 24.39 -2.16
C TYR A 494 -13.96 25.29 -1.05
N LYS A 495 -15.06 26.00 -1.30
CA LYS A 495 -15.72 26.87 -0.29
C LYS A 495 -16.20 26.06 0.91
N VAL A 496 -16.83 24.91 0.69
CA VAL A 496 -17.29 24.03 1.77
C VAL A 496 -16.12 23.48 2.58
N ALA A 497 -15.07 23.00 1.93
CA ALA A 497 -13.89 22.45 2.60
C ALA A 497 -13.15 23.53 3.43
N SER A 498 -13.00 24.73 2.89
CA SER A 498 -12.40 25.87 3.61
C SER A 498 -13.20 26.27 4.84
N GLU A 499 -14.53 26.32 4.73
CA GLU A 499 -15.40 26.66 5.85
C GLU A 499 -15.38 25.58 6.94
N VAL A 500 -15.34 24.30 6.56
CA VAL A 500 -15.16 23.18 7.49
C VAL A 500 -13.82 23.29 8.22
N LYS A 501 -12.71 23.54 7.52
CA LYS A 501 -11.39 23.74 8.14
C LYS A 501 -11.39 24.95 9.08
N ARG A 502 -12.02 26.06 8.69
CA ARG A 502 -12.16 27.27 9.53
C ARG A 502 -12.88 26.97 10.84
N ILE A 503 -14.03 26.29 10.79
CA ILE A 503 -14.82 25.93 11.98
C ILE A 503 -14.00 25.00 12.90
N LEU A 504 -13.33 24.00 12.35
CA LEU A 504 -12.52 23.05 13.13
C LEU A 504 -11.29 23.72 13.74
N GLN A 505 -10.65 24.66 13.03
CA GLN A 505 -9.52 25.43 13.56
C GLN A 505 -9.95 26.32 14.73
N THR A 506 -11.05 27.05 14.58
CA THR A 506 -11.60 27.87 15.69
C THR A 506 -11.96 26.99 16.88
N TYR A 507 -12.58 25.83 16.65
CA TYR A 507 -12.88 24.88 17.72
C TYR A 507 -11.62 24.41 18.47
N LYS A 508 -10.53 24.09 17.75
CA LYS A 508 -9.24 23.71 18.37
C LYS A 508 -8.70 24.82 19.27
N SER A 509 -8.77 26.09 18.85
CA SER A 509 -8.37 27.23 19.69
C SER A 509 -9.27 27.43 20.92
N LEU A 510 -10.56 27.09 20.82
CA LEU A 510 -11.50 27.18 21.95
C LEU A 510 -11.37 26.01 22.93
N GLN A 511 -10.80 24.86 22.54
CA GLN A 511 -10.65 23.69 23.41
C GLN A 511 -9.83 23.99 24.67
N ASP A 512 -8.74 24.76 24.56
CA ASP A 512 -7.90 25.13 25.71
C ASP A 512 -8.67 26.01 26.69
N ILE A 513 -9.47 26.96 26.18
CA ILE A 513 -10.34 27.82 26.97
C ILE A 513 -11.40 26.98 27.69
N ILE A 514 -12.06 26.07 26.97
CA ILE A 514 -13.07 25.16 27.52
C ILE A 514 -12.48 24.27 28.62
N ALA A 515 -11.24 23.79 28.46
CA ALA A 515 -10.58 22.94 29.43
C ALA A 515 -10.23 23.66 30.75
N ILE A 516 -9.93 24.96 30.68
CA ILE A 516 -9.54 25.77 31.85
C ILE A 516 -10.74 26.44 32.51
N LEU A 517 -11.58 27.12 31.72
CA LEU A 517 -12.65 28.00 32.20
C LEU A 517 -14.04 27.35 32.11
N GLY A 518 -14.20 26.30 31.31
CA GLY A 518 -15.48 25.64 31.07
C GLY A 518 -16.25 26.20 29.88
N MET A 519 -17.31 25.49 29.46
CA MET A 519 -18.14 25.86 28.30
C MET A 519 -18.99 27.12 28.52
N ASP A 520 -19.32 27.45 29.78
CA ASP A 520 -20.26 28.52 30.10
C ASP A 520 -19.68 29.91 29.86
N GLU A 521 -18.36 30.05 29.97
CA GLU A 521 -17.57 31.28 29.77
C GLU A 521 -17.40 31.68 28.30
N LEU A 522 -17.82 30.81 27.37
CA LEU A 522 -17.81 31.13 25.94
C LEU A 522 -18.97 32.05 25.55
N SER A 523 -18.74 32.88 24.53
CA SER A 523 -19.80 33.66 23.89
C SER A 523 -20.85 32.73 23.24
N ASP A 524 -22.07 33.24 23.05
CA ASP A 524 -23.14 32.44 22.41
C ASP A 524 -22.77 32.03 20.97
N GLU A 525 -22.02 32.87 20.25
CA GLU A 525 -21.50 32.56 18.92
C GLU A 525 -20.47 31.43 18.96
N ASP A 526 -19.54 31.47 19.91
CA ASP A 526 -18.53 30.42 20.09
C ASP A 526 -19.16 29.09 20.49
N LYS A 527 -20.20 29.12 21.34
CA LYS A 527 -20.99 27.92 21.70
C LYS A 527 -21.60 27.28 20.45
N ILE A 528 -22.14 28.07 19.52
CA ILE A 528 -22.67 27.58 18.24
C ILE A 528 -21.55 26.96 17.39
N ILE A 529 -20.37 27.59 17.33
CA ILE A 529 -19.20 27.06 16.60
C ILE A 529 -18.76 25.72 17.17
N VAL A 530 -18.64 25.60 18.49
CA VAL A 530 -18.27 24.35 19.18
C VAL A 530 -19.27 23.25 18.88
N ASP A 531 -20.58 23.54 18.93
CA ASP A 531 -21.62 22.57 18.62
C ASP A 531 -21.57 22.10 17.16
N ARG A 532 -21.33 23.02 16.21
CA ARG A 532 -21.14 22.69 14.79
C ARG A 532 -19.88 21.84 14.58
N ALA A 533 -18.76 22.24 15.18
CA ALA A 533 -17.49 21.53 15.07
C ALA A 533 -17.61 20.09 15.58
N ARG A 534 -18.24 19.87 16.74
CA ARG A 534 -18.49 18.52 17.28
C ARG A 534 -19.34 17.66 16.36
N LYS A 535 -20.35 18.25 15.69
CA LYS A 535 -21.18 17.54 14.70
C LYS A 535 -20.38 17.19 13.45
N ILE A 536 -19.60 18.13 12.92
CA ILE A 536 -18.72 17.91 11.76
C ILE A 536 -17.71 16.82 12.06
N GLN A 537 -17.02 16.89 13.20
CA GLN A 537 -16.00 15.91 13.59
C GLN A 537 -16.58 14.48 13.66
N LYS A 538 -17.79 14.33 14.20
CA LYS A 538 -18.50 13.04 14.17
C LYS A 538 -18.98 12.65 12.77
N PHE A 539 -19.40 13.61 11.96
CA PHE A 539 -19.86 13.37 10.58
C PHE A 539 -18.74 12.88 9.66
N LEU A 540 -17.50 13.30 9.92
CA LEU A 540 -16.30 12.82 9.21
C LEU A 540 -15.99 11.35 9.51
N SER A 541 -16.52 10.78 10.59
CA SER A 541 -16.44 9.33 10.82
C SER A 541 -17.25 8.55 9.78
N GLN A 542 -16.74 7.39 9.39
CA GLN A 542 -17.35 6.53 8.39
C GLN A 542 -17.08 5.06 8.73
N PRO A 543 -18.13 4.19 8.79
CA PRO A 543 -17.91 2.75 8.88
C PRO A 543 -17.32 2.25 7.56
N PHE A 544 -16.31 1.39 7.64
CA PHE A 544 -15.66 0.77 6.49
C PHE A 544 -16.20 -0.62 6.25
N HIS A 545 -16.32 -0.99 4.98
CA HIS A 545 -16.81 -2.31 4.58
C HIS A 545 -15.83 -3.41 5.00
N VAL A 546 -14.52 -3.18 4.81
CA VAL A 546 -13.48 -4.13 5.27
C VAL A 546 -13.46 -4.28 6.79
N ALA A 547 -13.96 -3.27 7.50
CA ALA A 547 -14.09 -3.32 8.95
C ALA A 547 -15.37 -4.02 9.41
N GLU A 548 -16.29 -4.44 8.53
CA GLU A 548 -17.52 -5.15 8.92
C GLU A 548 -17.20 -6.47 9.64
N ILE A 549 -16.16 -7.20 9.23
CA ILE A 549 -15.71 -8.41 9.95
C ILE A 549 -15.39 -8.08 11.43
N PHE A 550 -14.81 -6.90 11.68
CA PHE A 550 -14.48 -6.41 13.02
C PHE A 550 -15.65 -5.68 13.72
N THR A 551 -16.63 -5.16 12.98
CA THR A 551 -17.67 -4.24 13.49
C THR A 551 -19.10 -4.80 13.46
N GLY A 552 -19.44 -5.73 12.56
CA GLY A 552 -20.77 -6.31 12.39
C GLY A 552 -20.73 -7.81 12.05
N MET A 553 -21.34 -8.64 12.91
CA MET A 553 -21.74 -10.00 12.54
C MET A 553 -23.28 -10.01 12.42
N PRO A 554 -23.84 -10.11 11.21
CA PRO A 554 -25.27 -10.39 11.02
C PRO A 554 -25.72 -11.67 11.73
N GLU A 555 -24.80 -12.62 11.88
CA GLU A 555 -24.98 -13.96 12.44
C GLU A 555 -25.22 -13.99 13.96
N LEU A 556 -24.74 -12.97 14.70
CA LEU A 556 -24.99 -12.91 16.15
C LEU A 556 -26.47 -12.78 16.49
N LYS A 557 -27.33 -12.38 15.53
CA LYS A 557 -28.78 -12.30 15.72
C LYS A 557 -29.40 -13.65 16.11
N GLU A 558 -28.83 -14.77 15.67
CA GLU A 558 -29.36 -16.10 16.00
C GLU A 558 -29.09 -16.51 17.46
N PHE A 559 -28.10 -15.90 18.11
CA PHE A 559 -27.69 -16.22 19.47
C PHE A 559 -28.24 -15.25 20.53
N ILE A 560 -29.11 -14.32 20.16
CA ILE A 560 -29.62 -13.27 21.04
C ILE A 560 -31.10 -13.49 21.35
N ASP A 561 -31.42 -13.69 22.62
CA ASP A 561 -32.80 -13.88 23.10
C ASP A 561 -33.59 -12.58 23.28
N GLY A 562 -32.91 -11.43 23.36
CA GLY A 562 -33.54 -10.15 23.63
C GLY A 562 -32.59 -8.96 23.48
N ILE A 563 -33.13 -7.74 23.42
CA ILE A 563 -32.34 -6.51 23.29
C ILE A 563 -32.72 -5.53 24.39
N THR A 564 -31.75 -4.79 24.91
CA THR A 564 -32.01 -3.58 25.69
C THR A 564 -31.47 -2.37 24.96
N THR A 565 -32.21 -1.26 25.05
CA THR A 565 -31.80 0.03 24.52
C THR A 565 -31.99 1.12 25.57
N ASN A 566 -31.38 2.27 25.33
CA ASN A 566 -31.55 3.47 26.14
C ASN A 566 -31.45 4.73 25.26
N PRO A 567 -31.92 5.89 25.75
CA PRO A 567 -31.89 7.13 24.97
C PRO A 567 -30.50 7.50 24.48
N SER A 568 -29.45 7.19 25.24
CA SER A 568 -28.06 7.46 24.86
C SER A 568 -27.59 6.58 23.68
N LEU A 569 -27.95 5.30 23.64
CA LEU A 569 -27.65 4.37 22.55
C LEU A 569 -28.42 4.77 21.29
N ILE A 570 -29.69 5.15 21.44
CA ILE A 570 -30.50 5.65 20.33
C ILE A 570 -29.95 6.98 19.81
N ALA A 571 -29.53 7.90 20.68
CA ALA A 571 -28.91 9.15 20.26
C ALA A 571 -27.59 8.92 19.50
N LYS A 572 -26.78 7.94 19.93
CA LYS A 572 -25.54 7.54 19.21
C LYS A 572 -25.81 6.98 17.81
N SER A 573 -27.00 6.42 17.56
CA SER A 573 -27.39 5.96 16.21
C SER A 573 -27.70 7.09 15.23
N GLY A 574 -27.78 8.35 15.68
CA GLY A 574 -28.16 9.49 14.85
C GLY A 574 -29.65 9.57 14.51
N ARG A 575 -30.47 8.61 14.97
CA ARG A 575 -31.93 8.53 14.69
C ARG A 575 -32.79 8.97 15.88
N LYS A 576 -32.32 9.95 16.67
CA LYS A 576 -33.04 10.43 17.87
C LYS A 576 -34.48 10.87 17.56
N ASP A 577 -34.68 11.54 16.43
CA ASP A 577 -35.99 12.08 16.01
C ASP A 577 -36.95 10.98 15.49
N LYS A 578 -36.45 9.75 15.32
CA LYS A 578 -37.20 8.58 14.86
C LYS A 578 -37.16 7.45 15.89
N TYR A 579 -37.27 7.81 17.17
CA TYR A 579 -37.19 6.88 18.29
C TYR A 579 -38.18 5.71 18.16
N GLU A 580 -39.45 6.00 17.88
CA GLU A 580 -40.49 4.97 17.75
C GLU A 580 -40.28 4.06 16.54
N ASP A 581 -39.86 4.62 15.41
CA ASP A 581 -39.58 3.83 14.20
C ASP A 581 -38.42 2.87 14.42
N LEU A 582 -37.38 3.33 15.13
CA LEU A 582 -36.24 2.49 15.48
C LEU A 582 -36.65 1.37 16.44
N VAL A 583 -37.50 1.67 17.42
CA VAL A 583 -38.03 0.62 18.32
C VAL A 583 -38.86 -0.39 17.55
N ARG A 584 -39.72 0.04 16.61
CA ARG A 584 -40.48 -0.87 15.72
C ARG A 584 -39.54 -1.76 14.91
N GLU A 585 -38.49 -1.19 14.34
CA GLU A 585 -37.49 -1.92 13.57
C GLU A 585 -36.80 -2.98 14.43
N ILE A 586 -36.34 -2.62 15.64
CA ILE A 586 -35.72 -3.56 16.58
C ILE A 586 -36.70 -4.70 16.94
N CYS A 587 -37.96 -4.37 17.24
CA CYS A 587 -38.98 -5.36 17.58
C CYS A 587 -39.33 -6.27 16.40
N SER A 588 -39.14 -5.82 15.16
CA SER A 588 -39.33 -6.66 13.96
C SER A 588 -38.18 -7.65 13.74
N ILE A 589 -36.99 -7.35 14.26
CA ILE A 589 -35.78 -8.17 14.11
C ILE A 589 -35.72 -9.24 15.21
N ILE A 590 -36.00 -8.88 16.46
CA ILE A 590 -35.91 -9.79 17.61
C ILE A 590 -37.30 -10.14 18.10
N LYS A 591 -37.58 -11.44 18.17
CA LYS A 591 -38.87 -11.96 18.67
C LYS A 591 -39.00 -11.95 20.19
N GLY A 592 -37.88 -11.99 20.91
CA GLY A 592 -37.86 -11.96 22.37
C GLY A 592 -37.96 -10.54 22.96
N PRO A 593 -37.79 -10.38 24.29
CA PRO A 593 -38.05 -9.13 24.97
C PRO A 593 -37.16 -7.97 24.49
N VAL A 594 -37.77 -6.82 24.19
CA VAL A 594 -37.08 -5.58 23.84
C VAL A 594 -37.30 -4.56 24.96
N SER A 595 -36.26 -4.36 25.78
CA SER A 595 -36.28 -3.45 26.93
C SER A 595 -35.98 -2.01 26.49
N VAL A 596 -36.99 -1.14 26.55
CA VAL A 596 -36.97 0.23 25.97
C VAL A 596 -37.20 1.27 27.06
N GLU A 597 -36.27 2.21 27.20
CA GLU A 597 -36.22 3.13 28.34
C GLU A 597 -36.95 4.45 28.11
N VAL A 598 -37.78 4.82 29.09
CA VAL A 598 -38.48 6.12 29.13
C VAL A 598 -37.49 7.25 29.36
N VAL A 599 -37.77 8.42 28.78
CA VAL A 599 -36.96 9.63 28.95
C VAL A 599 -37.50 10.51 30.09
N ALA A 600 -38.80 10.41 30.38
CA ALA A 600 -39.45 11.18 31.43
C ALA A 600 -38.84 10.94 32.82
N ASN A 601 -38.90 11.97 33.66
CA ASN A 601 -38.30 12.04 35.00
C ASN A 601 -39.32 12.17 36.14
N ASN A 602 -40.62 12.21 35.84
CA ASN A 602 -41.72 12.22 36.82
C ASN A 602 -42.72 11.09 36.55
N HIS A 603 -43.46 10.65 37.58
CA HIS A 603 -44.36 9.50 37.52
C HIS A 603 -45.43 9.61 36.44
N ALA A 604 -46.12 10.76 36.35
CA ALA A 604 -47.24 10.92 35.42
C ALA A 604 -46.79 10.76 33.96
N ASP A 605 -45.65 11.38 33.61
CA ASP A 605 -45.09 11.31 32.27
C ASP A 605 -44.44 9.96 31.98
N MET A 606 -43.75 9.35 32.97
CA MET A 606 -43.19 8.00 32.82
C MET A 606 -44.26 6.95 32.49
N VAL A 607 -45.43 7.03 33.15
CA VAL A 607 -46.54 6.11 32.88
C VAL A 607 -47.13 6.37 31.49
N LYS A 608 -47.31 7.64 31.10
CA LYS A 608 -47.82 8.01 29.78
C LYS A 608 -46.89 7.57 28.66
N GLU A 609 -45.59 7.77 28.82
CA GLU A 609 -44.55 7.34 27.88
C GLU A 609 -44.47 5.81 27.82
N GLY A 610 -44.45 5.14 28.98
CA GLY A 610 -44.46 3.68 29.07
C GLY A 610 -45.66 3.04 28.35
N LEU A 611 -46.86 3.60 28.52
CA LEU A 611 -48.07 3.17 27.79
C LEU A 611 -47.95 3.37 26.28
N LYS A 612 -47.24 4.41 25.84
CA LYS A 612 -47.01 4.67 24.42
C LYS A 612 -46.02 3.66 23.83
N LEU A 613 -44.93 3.38 24.55
CA LEU A 613 -43.91 2.41 24.14
C LEU A 613 -44.46 0.98 24.09
N ALA A 614 -45.25 0.58 25.08
CA ALA A 614 -45.87 -0.75 25.12
C ALA A 614 -46.84 -1.01 23.96
N LYS A 615 -47.39 0.03 23.33
CA LYS A 615 -48.26 -0.10 22.13
C LYS A 615 -47.48 -0.32 20.84
N ILE A 616 -46.15 -0.22 20.86
CA ILE A 616 -45.34 -0.34 19.64
C ILE A 616 -45.31 -1.78 19.15
N ALA A 617 -45.07 -2.74 20.05
CA ALA A 617 -45.06 -4.17 19.78
C ALA A 617 -45.27 -4.97 21.08
N ASP A 618 -45.80 -6.20 20.97
CA ASP A 618 -46.15 -7.04 22.12
C ASP A 618 -44.96 -7.51 22.95
N ASN A 619 -43.76 -7.54 22.35
CA ASN A 619 -42.52 -7.95 23.03
C ASN A 619 -41.77 -6.78 23.68
N VAL A 620 -42.35 -5.59 23.74
CA VAL A 620 -41.75 -4.43 24.44
C VAL A 620 -41.85 -4.60 25.94
N VAL A 621 -40.72 -4.43 26.63
CA VAL A 621 -40.62 -4.31 28.08
C VAL A 621 -40.28 -2.87 28.40
N VAL A 622 -41.14 -2.19 29.15
CA VAL A 622 -40.92 -0.77 29.49
C VAL A 622 -39.83 -0.69 30.53
N LYS A 623 -38.78 0.06 30.23
CA LYS A 623 -37.62 0.18 31.09
C LYS A 623 -37.66 1.50 31.85
N LEU A 624 -37.55 1.43 33.17
CA LEU A 624 -37.58 2.57 34.08
C LEU A 624 -36.29 2.62 34.92
N PRO A 625 -35.78 3.82 35.24
CA PRO A 625 -34.67 3.95 36.17
C PRO A 625 -35.13 3.67 37.60
N LEU A 626 -34.25 3.14 38.44
CA LEU A 626 -34.51 2.88 39.85
C LEU A 626 -34.50 4.19 40.64
N THR A 627 -35.62 4.89 40.58
CA THR A 627 -35.93 6.10 41.36
C THR A 627 -37.27 5.90 42.07
N TYR A 628 -37.60 6.79 43.02
CA TYR A 628 -38.92 6.78 43.66
C TYR A 628 -40.05 6.86 42.62
N GLU A 629 -39.95 7.80 41.68
CA GLU A 629 -40.89 7.97 40.57
C GLU A 629 -40.95 6.72 39.67
N GLY A 630 -39.81 6.10 39.38
CA GLY A 630 -39.73 4.87 38.59
C GLY A 630 -40.40 3.67 39.26
N LEU A 631 -40.22 3.49 40.58
CA LEU A 631 -40.85 2.40 41.33
C LEU A 631 -42.37 2.56 41.42
N ILE A 632 -42.88 3.77 41.63
CA ILE A 632 -44.33 4.03 41.64
C ILE A 632 -44.90 3.81 40.23
N SER A 633 -44.20 4.27 39.19
CA SER A 633 -44.58 4.04 37.80
C SER A 633 -44.62 2.57 37.43
N CYS A 634 -43.65 1.78 37.91
CA CYS A 634 -43.62 0.32 37.77
C CYS A 634 -44.86 -0.33 38.37
N LYS A 635 -45.17 0.01 39.62
CA LYS A 635 -46.34 -0.54 40.31
C LYS A 635 -47.64 -0.22 39.55
N LYS A 636 -47.75 0.99 39.02
CA LYS A 636 -48.92 1.41 38.24
C LYS A 636 -49.03 0.67 36.90
N LEU A 637 -47.95 0.66 36.11
CA LEU A 637 -47.91 -0.03 34.80
C LEU A 637 -48.21 -1.53 34.94
N TRP A 638 -47.69 -2.18 35.99
CA TRP A 638 -47.96 -3.59 36.23
C TRP A 638 -49.37 -3.87 36.77
N THR A 639 -49.82 -3.11 37.78
CA THR A 639 -51.09 -3.40 38.47
C THR A 639 -52.30 -3.03 37.61
N GLU A 640 -52.26 -1.86 36.95
CA GLU A 640 -53.39 -1.33 36.18
C GLU A 640 -53.40 -1.80 34.72
N HIS A 641 -52.22 -2.02 34.12
CA HIS A 641 -52.12 -2.28 32.68
C HIS A 641 -51.44 -3.61 32.31
N LYS A 642 -50.90 -4.35 33.28
CA LYS A 642 -50.19 -5.62 33.07
C LYS A 642 -49.06 -5.52 32.05
N ILE A 643 -48.42 -4.36 31.97
CA ILE A 643 -47.29 -4.11 31.07
C ILE A 643 -46.00 -4.59 31.76
N PRO A 644 -45.16 -5.40 31.10
CA PRO A 644 -43.91 -5.86 31.68
C PRO A 644 -42.92 -4.71 31.84
N VAL A 645 -42.28 -4.64 33.01
CA VAL A 645 -41.35 -3.56 33.36
C VAL A 645 -39.97 -4.10 33.71
N ASN A 646 -38.93 -3.45 33.20
CA ASN A 646 -37.54 -3.65 33.60
C ASN A 646 -37.04 -2.44 34.40
N ILE A 647 -36.68 -2.63 35.67
CA ILE A 647 -36.08 -1.59 36.50
C ILE A 647 -34.56 -1.62 36.33
N THR A 648 -33.93 -0.48 36.09
CA THR A 648 -32.48 -0.40 35.80
C THR A 648 -31.75 0.59 36.70
N LEU A 649 -30.42 0.66 36.62
CA LEU A 649 -29.60 1.43 37.57
C LEU A 649 -29.72 0.89 39.01
N CYS A 650 -29.77 -0.43 39.15
CA CYS A 650 -29.70 -1.09 40.46
C CYS A 650 -28.24 -1.26 40.89
N PHE A 651 -27.93 -0.78 42.08
CA PHE A 651 -26.58 -0.79 42.68
C PHE A 651 -26.55 -1.39 44.10
N SER A 652 -27.70 -1.82 44.65
CA SER A 652 -27.74 -2.50 45.95
C SER A 652 -28.87 -3.55 46.06
N PRO A 653 -28.77 -4.54 46.96
CA PRO A 653 -29.81 -5.56 47.13
C PRO A 653 -31.14 -5.00 47.63
N GLY A 654 -31.10 -3.96 48.49
CA GLY A 654 -32.30 -3.29 48.99
C GLY A 654 -33.10 -2.62 47.87
N GLN A 655 -32.42 -2.05 46.88
CA GLN A 655 -33.05 -1.51 45.69
C GLN A 655 -33.75 -2.60 44.86
N ALA A 656 -33.11 -3.76 44.69
CA ALA A 656 -33.71 -4.90 43.99
C ALA A 656 -34.95 -5.44 44.73
N LEU A 657 -34.93 -5.49 46.06
CA LEU A 657 -36.08 -5.93 46.86
C LEU A 657 -37.31 -5.01 46.68
N LEU A 658 -37.08 -3.69 46.64
CA LEU A 658 -38.15 -2.72 46.37
C LEU A 658 -38.69 -2.86 44.94
N ALA A 659 -37.83 -3.07 43.96
CA ALA A 659 -38.25 -3.29 42.57
C ALA A 659 -39.14 -4.54 42.44
N ALA A 660 -38.77 -5.65 43.08
CA ALA A 660 -39.60 -6.86 43.10
C ALA A 660 -40.96 -6.62 43.76
N LYS A 661 -41.00 -5.93 44.90
CA LYS A 661 -42.26 -5.54 45.57
C LYS A 661 -43.11 -4.57 44.75
N ALA A 662 -42.49 -3.76 43.89
CA ALA A 662 -43.19 -2.90 42.95
C ALA A 662 -43.77 -3.66 41.74
N GLY A 663 -43.47 -4.95 41.58
CA GLY A 663 -43.98 -5.77 40.49
C GLY A 663 -43.12 -5.72 39.22
N ALA A 664 -41.83 -5.42 39.33
CA ALA A 664 -40.93 -5.47 38.19
C ALA A 664 -40.84 -6.90 37.62
N CYS A 665 -40.86 -7.03 36.29
CA CYS A 665 -40.59 -8.31 35.61
C CYS A 665 -39.09 -8.58 35.54
N PHE A 666 -38.28 -7.53 35.35
CA PHE A 666 -36.84 -7.62 35.34
C PHE A 666 -36.22 -6.56 36.27
N ILE A 667 -35.10 -6.90 36.89
CA ILE A 667 -34.22 -5.97 37.59
C ILE A 667 -32.84 -6.00 36.92
N SER A 668 -32.27 -4.84 36.63
CA SER A 668 -30.96 -4.71 35.97
C SER A 668 -29.89 -4.14 36.90
N PRO A 669 -29.15 -4.98 37.63
CA PRO A 669 -27.97 -4.58 38.40
C PRO A 669 -26.77 -4.27 37.49
N PHE A 670 -26.06 -3.16 37.76
CA PHE A 670 -24.99 -2.65 36.90
C PHE A 670 -23.61 -3.04 37.44
N VAL A 671 -23.18 -4.27 37.16
CA VAL A 671 -21.94 -4.88 37.69
C VAL A 671 -20.71 -4.05 37.34
N GLY A 672 -20.42 -3.83 36.06
CA GLY A 672 -19.17 -3.16 35.68
C GLY A 672 -19.08 -1.70 36.12
N ARG A 673 -20.21 -1.02 36.39
CA ARG A 673 -20.15 0.34 36.97
C ARG A 673 -19.77 0.33 38.45
N LEU A 674 -20.05 -0.74 39.18
CA LEU A 674 -19.57 -0.93 40.54
C LEU A 674 -18.08 -1.26 40.52
N ASP A 675 -17.65 -2.11 39.60
CA ASP A 675 -16.23 -2.43 39.44
C ASP A 675 -15.41 -1.19 39.06
N ASP A 676 -15.96 -0.29 38.23
CA ASP A 676 -15.33 0.98 37.85
C ASP A 676 -15.03 1.89 39.06
N ILE A 677 -15.73 1.70 40.19
CA ILE A 677 -15.51 2.43 41.45
C ILE A 677 -14.93 1.53 42.56
N SER A 678 -14.31 0.40 42.18
CA SER A 678 -13.65 -0.58 43.07
C SER A 678 -14.57 -1.31 44.05
N TYR A 679 -15.86 -1.45 43.72
CA TYR A 679 -16.79 -2.35 44.41
C TYR A 679 -16.89 -3.67 43.66
N ASP A 680 -17.14 -4.78 44.36
CA ASP A 680 -17.39 -6.07 43.72
C ASP A 680 -18.83 -6.14 43.20
N GLY A 681 -19.02 -5.90 41.90
CA GLY A 681 -20.33 -5.96 41.27
C GLY A 681 -20.93 -7.37 41.22
N LEU A 682 -20.13 -8.45 41.28
CA LEU A 682 -20.63 -9.83 41.23
C LEU A 682 -21.24 -10.25 42.57
N SER A 683 -20.70 -9.76 43.70
CA SER A 683 -21.30 -9.96 45.02
C SER A 683 -22.75 -9.44 45.08
N LEU A 684 -23.04 -8.33 44.38
CA LEU A 684 -24.41 -7.81 44.27
C LEU A 684 -25.34 -8.80 43.55
N ILE A 685 -24.85 -9.52 42.54
CA ILE A 685 -25.66 -10.51 41.82
C ILE A 685 -25.97 -11.69 42.73
N GLU A 686 -24.97 -12.19 43.47
CA GLU A 686 -25.12 -13.27 44.45
C GLU A 686 -26.18 -12.93 45.50
N ASP A 687 -26.09 -11.73 46.09
CA ASP A 687 -27.04 -11.25 47.09
C ASP A 687 -28.47 -11.18 46.53
N ILE A 688 -28.64 -10.58 45.35
CA ILE A 688 -29.97 -10.44 44.73
C ILE A 688 -30.58 -11.80 44.43
N CYS A 689 -29.83 -12.71 43.80
CA CYS A 689 -30.32 -14.05 43.44
C CYS A 689 -30.68 -14.85 44.69
N THR A 690 -29.85 -14.77 45.74
CA THR A 690 -30.12 -15.42 47.03
C THR A 690 -31.40 -14.88 47.68
N ILE A 691 -31.57 -13.55 47.72
CA ILE A 691 -32.78 -12.93 48.26
C ILE A 691 -34.02 -13.36 47.44
N TYR A 692 -33.94 -13.32 46.12
CA TYR A 692 -35.08 -13.66 45.28
C TYR A 692 -35.49 -15.13 45.42
N SER A 693 -34.52 -16.03 45.50
CA SER A 693 -34.75 -17.44 45.80
C SER A 693 -35.41 -17.64 47.17
N ASN A 694 -34.92 -16.95 48.21
CA ASN A 694 -35.45 -17.09 49.57
C ASN A 694 -36.90 -16.59 49.73
N TYR A 695 -37.26 -15.51 49.01
CA TYR A 695 -38.59 -14.91 49.10
C TYR A 695 -39.56 -15.38 48.01
N GLY A 696 -39.09 -16.17 47.03
CA GLY A 696 -39.88 -16.65 45.90
C GLY A 696 -40.39 -15.52 45.01
N PHE A 697 -39.54 -14.54 44.70
CA PHE A 697 -39.92 -13.46 43.78
C PHE A 697 -39.87 -13.93 42.32
N ASP A 698 -40.89 -13.57 41.54
CA ASP A 698 -40.96 -13.86 40.08
C ASP A 698 -40.11 -12.90 39.23
N THR A 699 -39.52 -11.87 39.85
CA THR A 699 -38.70 -10.87 39.15
C THR A 699 -37.38 -11.48 38.69
N LYS A 700 -37.07 -11.35 37.40
CA LYS A 700 -35.85 -11.91 36.80
C LYS A 700 -34.66 -10.97 36.94
N VAL A 701 -33.48 -11.51 37.20
CA VAL A 701 -32.21 -10.78 37.30
C VAL A 701 -31.57 -10.68 35.91
N LEU A 702 -31.50 -9.45 35.38
CA LEU A 702 -30.89 -9.12 34.10
C LEU A 702 -29.58 -8.36 34.31
N VAL A 703 -28.46 -9.08 34.37
CA VAL A 703 -27.15 -8.48 34.67
C VAL A 703 -26.77 -7.48 33.57
N ALA A 704 -26.37 -6.29 33.97
CA ALA A 704 -26.05 -5.19 33.07
C ALA A 704 -24.67 -4.59 33.31
N SER A 705 -24.20 -3.85 32.30
CA SER A 705 -22.90 -3.20 32.31
C SER A 705 -21.72 -4.18 32.43
N VAL A 706 -21.76 -5.31 31.74
CA VAL A 706 -20.66 -6.28 31.72
C VAL A 706 -19.42 -5.72 31.00
N ARG A 707 -18.20 -6.05 31.48
CA ARG A 707 -16.91 -5.62 30.90
C ARG A 707 -16.10 -6.76 30.27
N SER A 708 -16.27 -7.99 30.75
CA SER A 708 -15.43 -9.14 30.38
C SER A 708 -16.23 -10.44 30.26
N PRO A 709 -15.71 -11.47 29.56
CA PRO A 709 -16.31 -12.81 29.54
C PRO A 709 -16.47 -13.42 30.92
N ALA A 710 -15.53 -13.12 31.83
CA ALA A 710 -15.57 -13.61 33.21
C ALA A 710 -16.84 -13.16 33.94
N HIS A 711 -17.28 -11.91 33.77
CA HIS A 711 -18.54 -11.44 34.38
C HIS A 711 -19.74 -12.22 33.84
N VAL A 712 -19.73 -12.61 32.56
CA VAL A 712 -20.83 -13.39 31.97
C VAL A 712 -20.88 -14.78 32.60
N ILE A 713 -19.74 -15.46 32.66
CA ILE A 713 -19.62 -16.81 33.22
C ILE A 713 -19.97 -16.82 34.70
N GLU A 714 -19.42 -15.88 35.47
CA GLU A 714 -19.67 -15.79 36.91
C GLU A 714 -21.11 -15.38 37.23
N ALA A 715 -21.68 -14.40 36.54
CA ALA A 715 -23.06 -14.03 36.78
C ALA A 715 -24.04 -15.17 36.42
N ALA A 716 -23.74 -15.95 35.36
CA ALA A 716 -24.49 -17.15 35.04
C ALA A 716 -24.36 -18.23 36.14
N ARG A 717 -23.15 -18.43 36.69
CA ARG A 717 -22.89 -19.34 37.81
C ARG A 717 -23.66 -18.96 39.08
N LEU A 718 -23.79 -17.65 39.33
CA LEU A 718 -24.52 -17.09 40.47
C LEU A 718 -26.05 -17.14 40.32
N GLY A 719 -26.55 -17.61 39.17
CA GLY A 719 -27.99 -17.83 38.95
C GLY A 719 -28.73 -16.64 38.35
N ALA A 720 -28.04 -15.71 37.68
CA ALA A 720 -28.72 -14.65 36.94
C ALA A 720 -29.55 -15.22 35.76
N ASP A 721 -30.78 -14.74 35.59
CA ASP A 721 -31.69 -15.21 34.53
C ASP A 721 -31.26 -14.77 33.13
N SER A 722 -30.63 -13.61 33.01
CA SER A 722 -30.24 -13.02 31.73
C SER A 722 -29.09 -12.04 31.89
N ILE A 723 -28.33 -11.83 30.82
CA ILE A 723 -27.13 -10.99 30.85
C ILE A 723 -27.10 -10.13 29.59
N THR A 724 -26.95 -8.82 29.76
CA THR A 724 -26.75 -7.89 28.64
C THR A 724 -25.26 -7.76 28.34
N VAL A 725 -24.88 -8.32 27.19
CA VAL A 725 -23.48 -8.45 26.78
C VAL A 725 -23.19 -7.47 25.64
N PRO A 726 -22.16 -6.60 25.73
CA PRO A 726 -21.70 -5.83 24.59
C PRO A 726 -21.19 -6.75 23.48
N ALA A 727 -21.39 -6.40 22.21
CA ALA A 727 -20.96 -7.22 21.06
C ALA A 727 -19.48 -7.64 21.13
N LYS A 728 -18.61 -6.77 21.66
CA LYS A 728 -17.19 -7.08 21.90
C LYS A 728 -16.99 -8.26 22.85
N VAL A 729 -17.71 -8.29 23.97
CA VAL A 729 -17.59 -9.36 24.98
C VAL A 729 -18.21 -10.65 24.46
N LEU A 730 -19.30 -10.55 23.70
CA LEU A 730 -19.93 -11.70 23.05
C LEU A 730 -18.97 -12.38 22.06
N ARG A 731 -18.22 -11.60 21.27
CA ARG A 731 -17.16 -12.13 20.38
C ARG A 731 -16.06 -12.86 21.16
N GLN A 732 -15.66 -12.30 22.31
CA GLN A 732 -14.64 -12.92 23.15
C GLN A 732 -15.08 -14.25 23.79
N LEU A 733 -16.39 -14.47 23.95
CA LEU A 733 -16.91 -15.75 24.45
C LEU A 733 -16.85 -16.87 23.39
N ILE A 734 -16.90 -16.52 22.10
CA ILE A 734 -16.88 -17.48 21.00
C ILE A 734 -15.45 -17.93 20.67
N ASN A 735 -14.49 -17.00 20.73
CA ASN A 735 -13.15 -17.25 20.24
C ASN A 735 -12.28 -17.94 21.30
N HIS A 736 -11.76 -19.13 20.99
CA HIS A 736 -10.79 -19.83 21.83
C HIS A 736 -9.67 -20.46 20.97
N PRO A 737 -8.37 -20.21 21.26
CA PRO A 737 -7.27 -20.64 20.39
C PRO A 737 -7.21 -22.15 20.12
N LEU A 738 -7.60 -22.98 21.10
CA LEU A 738 -7.64 -24.44 20.91
C LEU A 738 -8.76 -24.90 19.99
N THR A 739 -9.85 -24.13 19.88
CA THR A 739 -10.95 -24.44 18.96
C THR A 739 -10.47 -24.26 17.52
N ASP A 740 -9.78 -23.16 17.24
CA ASP A 740 -9.21 -22.86 15.92
C ASP A 740 -8.15 -23.91 15.52
N GLN A 741 -7.29 -24.30 16.46
CA GLN A 741 -6.32 -25.37 16.25
C GLN A 741 -6.99 -26.73 15.99
N GLY A 742 -8.06 -27.05 16.72
CA GLY A 742 -8.83 -28.27 16.52
C GLY A 742 -9.51 -28.31 15.15
N LEU A 743 -10.12 -27.20 14.73
CA LEU A 743 -10.72 -27.06 13.39
C LEU A 743 -9.70 -27.27 12.28
N ALA A 744 -8.53 -26.66 12.40
CA ALA A 744 -7.45 -26.85 11.43
C ALA A 744 -6.97 -28.32 11.33
N ILE A 745 -6.99 -29.06 12.44
CA ILE A 745 -6.69 -30.50 12.45
C ILE A 745 -7.83 -31.29 11.77
N PHE A 746 -9.08 -30.97 12.07
CA PHE A 746 -10.23 -31.66 11.47
C PHE A 746 -10.32 -31.44 9.96
N GLU A 747 -10.10 -30.22 9.49
CA GLU A 747 -10.07 -29.89 8.06
C GLU A 747 -8.94 -30.65 7.35
N LYS A 748 -7.77 -30.71 7.99
CA LYS A 748 -6.61 -31.46 7.48
C LYS A 748 -6.87 -32.97 7.41
N ASP A 749 -7.52 -33.54 8.43
CA ASP A 749 -7.79 -34.98 8.50
C ASP A 749 -8.93 -35.41 7.57
N TRP A 750 -9.92 -34.53 7.35
CA TRP A 750 -11.11 -34.86 6.55
C TRP A 750 -11.02 -34.44 5.08
N GLY A 751 -9.97 -33.71 4.69
CA GLY A 751 -9.80 -33.23 3.31
C GLY A 751 -10.96 -32.35 2.84
N ALA A 752 -11.63 -31.67 3.78
CA ALA A 752 -12.66 -30.68 3.45
C ALA A 752 -11.94 -29.49 2.81
N LYS A 753 -12.17 -29.32 1.51
CA LYS A 753 -11.61 -28.25 0.68
C LYS A 753 -12.15 -26.89 1.07
#